data_AF-A0A497AF86-F1
#
_entry.id   AF-A0A497AF86-F1
#
_cell.length_a   1.000
_cell.length_b   1.000
_cell.length_c   1.000
_cell.angle_alpha   90.00
_cell.angle_beta   90.00
_cell.angle_gamma   90.00
#
_symmetry.space_group_name_H-M   'P 1'
#
loop_
_entity.id
_entity.type
_entity.pdbx_description
1 polymer ?
#
loop_
_entity_poly.entity_id
_entity_poly.type
_entity_poly.pdbx_seq_one_letter_code
_entity_poly.pdbx_strand_id
1 'polypeptide(L)'
;RLNPRRLRHYFLLAYWVYFRPTALKCYLYQADPELYRAGPGLGIFRTWRIPAYRNLYLMTPGAVALLVALLSVLVGLPIVLVTSWMQGTQVEWSNWVFGVALGLAASVVNVAAAGLYYMVAGILFGVSFSVSSGVADSVSSSVATGLAVVVGFSVAIGLAFGLTTIVAFSVAIGLALGLAFGLTFTATRLMIGLAFGLTIVVVVGLAFGVAGGVEFGVVGGVEAGLGSIIAIGVPFAVAGGVGALRAVFYPFQVIPALRSAFRGGRHPLEWDELIILPLPGTQRALARRLQQNETAGLRFLAQAARNPFQRWAAQAALQFYLHEQSSSLQLLYTLLASPSLSEYVFAPATKADWERLPSVRQVLLGELGGQWVDCSSDPMNRLAERVVWALTRPGRDRRKTPLTRFAGMLYELLDERNQVFVKNLVSYAEIYTGLNDYPGGEEIARTFEAMAAFLSYDDLSDLPRNQVFSEKPGFSPIRPTVLTALSRLGEVGAEVAAYQDSTSRVNQLAALARATDDLDDLDEYIATQVMAPEQYILRRIIQQWRRLVSEAGGEVGRAEEIGPVANPYVAGPPVVEDLFVGREDILRRLEELWGGEGQRPSVVIYGHRRMGKSSILHNLGARFGTQTVVVDFNMQRAGLVASTGELLYNLALALYDAGEETRFFGKHLVSFEEPHEQQFTAHTPCTAFDHFLKHLGRVRARRRFIVTVDEFELIEKGIQEGQLEPR
;
A
#
# COMPACT_ATOMS: atom_id res chain seq x y z
N ARG A 1 -12.47 -13.35 -35.36
CA ARG A 1 -13.27 -12.10 -35.58
C ARG A 1 -14.66 -12.50 -36.06
N LEU A 2 -15.73 -11.96 -35.43
CA LEU A 2 -17.11 -12.19 -35.86
C LEU A 2 -17.36 -11.54 -37.22
N ASN A 3 -18.30 -12.08 -37.99
CA ASN A 3 -18.59 -11.67 -39.37
C ASN A 3 -20.09 -11.90 -39.65
N PRO A 4 -20.85 -10.83 -39.93
CA PRO A 4 -22.30 -10.91 -40.13
C PRO A 4 -22.71 -11.72 -41.35
N ARG A 5 -21.81 -11.97 -42.31
CA ARG A 5 -22.10 -12.73 -43.53
C ARG A 5 -21.96 -14.24 -43.36
N ARG A 6 -21.41 -14.72 -42.23
CA ARG A 6 -21.16 -16.16 -42.01
C ARG A 6 -22.16 -16.72 -41.00
N LEU A 7 -23.05 -17.62 -41.44
CA LEU A 7 -24.03 -18.28 -40.57
C LEU A 7 -23.41 -18.95 -39.34
N ARG A 8 -22.23 -19.60 -39.49
CA ARG A 8 -21.50 -20.20 -38.36
C ARG A 8 -21.18 -19.22 -37.23
N HIS A 9 -21.02 -17.93 -37.55
CA HIS A 9 -20.71 -16.93 -36.54
C HIS A 9 -21.94 -16.56 -35.70
N TYR A 10 -23.17 -16.75 -36.19
CA TYR A 10 -24.39 -16.58 -35.39
C TYR A 10 -24.51 -17.66 -34.33
N PHE A 11 -24.16 -18.91 -34.67
CA PHE A 11 -24.07 -19.99 -33.67
C PHE A 11 -22.95 -19.75 -32.66
N LEU A 12 -21.80 -19.23 -33.10
CA LEU A 12 -20.71 -18.85 -32.20
C LEU A 12 -21.14 -17.71 -31.26
N LEU A 13 -21.86 -16.72 -31.78
CA LEU A 13 -22.41 -15.63 -30.97
C LEU A 13 -23.44 -16.15 -29.95
N ALA A 14 -24.35 -17.03 -30.37
CA ALA A 14 -25.30 -17.69 -29.46
C ALA A 14 -24.56 -18.50 -28.38
N TYR A 15 -23.51 -19.25 -28.74
CA TYR A 15 -22.68 -19.96 -27.78
C TYR A 15 -22.00 -19.02 -26.77
N TRP A 16 -21.43 -17.90 -27.24
CA TRP A 16 -20.84 -16.89 -26.36
C TRP A 16 -21.88 -16.22 -25.46
N VAL A 17 -23.08 -15.93 -25.96
CA VAL A 17 -24.13 -15.29 -25.14
C VAL A 17 -24.69 -16.25 -24.08
N TYR A 18 -25.00 -17.48 -24.45
CA TYR A 18 -25.69 -18.42 -23.55
C TYR A 18 -24.77 -19.28 -22.69
N PHE A 19 -23.57 -19.60 -23.15
CA PHE A 19 -22.69 -20.57 -22.48
C PHE A 19 -21.32 -19.99 -22.09
N ARG A 20 -20.76 -19.04 -22.86
CA ARG A 20 -19.41 -18.48 -22.65
C ARG A 20 -19.38 -16.94 -22.70
N PRO A 21 -20.10 -16.22 -21.81
CA PRO A 21 -20.15 -14.76 -21.82
C PRO A 21 -18.76 -14.12 -21.67
N THR A 22 -17.84 -14.76 -20.95
CA THR A 22 -16.46 -14.27 -20.80
C THR A 22 -15.74 -14.20 -22.14
N ALA A 23 -16.00 -15.13 -23.07
CA ALA A 23 -15.41 -15.11 -24.40
C ALA A 23 -15.86 -13.89 -25.23
N LEU A 24 -17.13 -13.48 -25.08
CA LEU A 24 -17.64 -12.25 -25.68
C LEU A 24 -16.94 -11.02 -25.08
N LYS A 25 -16.79 -10.97 -23.74
CA LYS A 25 -16.09 -9.88 -23.06
C LYS A 25 -14.63 -9.76 -23.52
N CYS A 26 -13.90 -10.87 -23.57
CA CYS A 26 -12.53 -10.90 -24.08
C CYS A 26 -12.44 -10.44 -25.54
N TYR A 27 -13.41 -10.83 -26.38
CA TYR A 27 -13.47 -10.39 -27.78
C TYR A 27 -13.64 -8.87 -27.91
N LEU A 28 -14.45 -8.24 -27.05
CA LEU A 28 -14.64 -6.79 -27.02
C LEU A 28 -13.43 -6.06 -26.42
N TYR A 29 -12.86 -6.58 -25.34
CA TYR A 29 -11.65 -6.02 -24.71
C TYR A 29 -10.44 -6.04 -25.66
N GLN A 30 -10.23 -7.15 -26.38
CA GLN A 30 -9.17 -7.27 -27.39
C GLN A 30 -9.37 -6.34 -28.59
N ALA A 31 -10.60 -5.89 -28.84
CA ALA A 31 -10.87 -4.96 -29.95
C ALA A 31 -10.46 -3.53 -29.60
N ASP A 32 -10.74 -3.08 -28.38
CA ASP A 32 -10.31 -1.79 -27.85
C ASP A 32 -10.41 -1.76 -26.30
N PRO A 33 -9.27 -1.83 -25.59
CA PRO A 33 -9.25 -1.83 -24.12
C PRO A 33 -9.72 -0.51 -23.48
N GLU A 34 -9.42 0.64 -24.10
CA GLU A 34 -9.78 1.94 -23.55
C GLU A 34 -11.29 2.16 -23.66
N LEU A 35 -11.86 1.79 -24.81
CA LEU A 35 -13.31 1.87 -25.02
C LEU A 35 -14.06 0.90 -24.10
N TYR A 36 -13.51 -0.30 -23.86
CA TYR A 36 -14.09 -1.26 -22.91
C TYR A 36 -14.08 -0.74 -21.46
N ARG A 37 -13.02 -0.02 -21.04
CA ARG A 37 -12.87 0.54 -19.68
C ARG A 37 -13.70 1.79 -19.43
N ALA A 38 -14.07 2.53 -20.47
CA ALA A 38 -14.85 3.75 -20.35
C ALA A 38 -16.29 3.53 -19.85
N GLY A 39 -16.75 2.28 -19.80
CA GLY A 39 -17.99 1.89 -19.14
C GLY A 39 -19.26 2.34 -19.88
N PRO A 40 -20.43 2.28 -19.21
CA PRO A 40 -21.69 2.75 -19.78
C PRO A 40 -21.61 4.25 -20.07
N GLY A 41 -21.89 4.67 -21.30
CA GLY A 41 -21.89 6.10 -21.65
C GLY A 41 -21.49 6.43 -23.09
N LEU A 42 -20.90 5.47 -23.81
CA LEU A 42 -20.33 5.70 -25.13
C LEU A 42 -21.37 5.58 -26.26
N GLY A 43 -21.63 6.70 -26.95
CA GLY A 43 -22.55 6.74 -28.09
C GLY A 43 -22.18 5.78 -29.23
N ILE A 44 -23.20 5.29 -29.94
CA ILE A 44 -23.08 4.33 -31.06
C ILE A 44 -22.04 4.79 -32.09
N PHE A 45 -21.91 6.10 -32.35
CA PHE A 45 -20.95 6.63 -33.33
C PHE A 45 -19.48 6.31 -33.00
N ARG A 46 -19.12 6.24 -31.72
CA ARG A 46 -17.74 5.92 -31.29
C ARG A 46 -17.49 4.42 -31.37
N THR A 47 -18.46 3.60 -30.98
CA THR A 47 -18.37 2.13 -31.03
C THR A 47 -18.47 1.59 -32.47
N TRP A 48 -19.22 2.23 -33.37
CA TRP A 48 -19.41 1.79 -34.76
C TRP A 48 -18.12 1.82 -35.61
N ARG A 49 -17.17 2.69 -35.27
CA ARG A 49 -15.87 2.77 -35.95
C ARG A 49 -15.05 1.48 -35.78
N ILE A 50 -15.29 0.73 -34.70
CA ILE A 50 -14.56 -0.48 -34.39
C ILE A 50 -15.25 -1.68 -35.05
N PRO A 51 -14.55 -2.49 -35.86
CA PRO A 51 -15.13 -3.62 -36.57
C PRO A 51 -15.82 -4.66 -35.67
N ALA A 52 -15.33 -4.87 -34.45
CA ALA A 52 -15.90 -5.85 -33.52
C ALA A 52 -17.31 -5.48 -33.05
N TYR A 53 -17.49 -4.25 -32.58
CA TYR A 53 -18.79 -3.71 -32.13
C TYR A 53 -19.77 -3.58 -33.31
N ARG A 54 -19.32 -3.06 -34.45
CA ARG A 54 -20.14 -2.97 -35.67
C ARG A 54 -20.67 -4.33 -36.12
N ASN A 55 -19.81 -5.34 -36.16
CA ASN A 55 -20.22 -6.68 -36.58
C ASN A 55 -21.20 -7.30 -35.59
N LEU A 56 -21.05 -7.03 -34.29
CA LEU A 56 -22.02 -7.44 -33.28
C LEU A 56 -23.39 -6.80 -33.52
N TYR A 57 -23.44 -5.48 -33.77
CA TYR A 57 -24.68 -4.76 -34.08
C TYR A 57 -25.37 -5.32 -35.33
N LEU A 58 -24.61 -5.56 -36.41
CA LEU A 58 -25.16 -6.13 -37.64
C LEU A 58 -25.66 -7.58 -37.45
N MET A 59 -25.08 -8.33 -36.52
CA MET A 59 -25.50 -9.71 -36.23
C MET A 59 -26.69 -9.79 -35.29
N THR A 60 -26.97 -8.76 -34.50
CA THR A 60 -27.98 -8.83 -33.43
C THR A 60 -29.41 -9.08 -33.99
N PRO A 61 -29.89 -8.34 -35.00
CA PRO A 61 -31.21 -8.59 -35.58
C PRO A 61 -31.33 -9.98 -36.21
N GLY A 62 -30.29 -10.41 -36.93
CA GLY A 62 -30.25 -11.76 -37.53
C GLY A 62 -30.21 -12.88 -36.50
N ALA A 63 -29.50 -12.67 -35.38
CA ALA A 63 -29.46 -13.62 -34.26
C ALA A 63 -30.80 -13.72 -33.55
N VAL A 64 -31.47 -12.59 -33.29
CA VAL A 64 -32.81 -12.55 -32.67
C VAL A 64 -33.84 -13.21 -33.58
N ALA A 65 -33.84 -12.91 -34.87
CA ALA A 65 -34.73 -13.56 -35.84
C ALA A 65 -34.51 -15.08 -35.88
N LEU A 66 -33.25 -15.52 -35.92
CA LEU A 66 -32.90 -16.94 -35.88
C LEU A 66 -33.36 -17.62 -34.58
N LEU A 67 -33.21 -16.95 -33.44
CA LEU A 67 -33.66 -17.46 -32.14
C LEU A 67 -35.19 -17.55 -32.06
N VAL A 68 -35.91 -16.53 -32.51
CA VAL A 68 -37.38 -16.53 -32.58
C VAL A 68 -37.86 -17.65 -33.50
N ALA A 69 -37.25 -17.82 -34.67
CA ALA A 69 -37.57 -18.92 -35.59
C ALA A 69 -37.36 -20.27 -34.91
N LEU A 70 -36.22 -20.45 -34.24
CA LEU A 70 -35.85 -21.70 -33.59
C LEU A 70 -36.80 -22.01 -32.42
N LEU A 71 -37.14 -21.03 -31.57
CA LEU A 71 -38.13 -21.21 -30.50
C LEU A 71 -39.52 -21.53 -31.05
N SER A 72 -39.93 -20.88 -32.14
CA SER A 72 -41.21 -21.15 -32.81
C SER A 72 -41.29 -22.59 -33.32
N VAL A 73 -40.18 -23.12 -33.83
CA VAL A 73 -40.09 -24.52 -34.26
C VAL A 73 -39.99 -25.47 -33.07
N LEU A 74 -39.16 -25.17 -32.07
CA LEU A 74 -38.83 -26.11 -31.00
C LEU A 74 -39.93 -26.19 -29.92
N VAL A 75 -40.65 -25.11 -29.69
CA VAL A 75 -41.75 -25.01 -28.71
C VAL A 75 -43.11 -24.95 -29.40
N GLY A 76 -43.24 -24.15 -30.46
CA GLY A 76 -44.50 -23.99 -31.17
C GLY A 76 -44.93 -25.25 -31.92
N LEU A 77 -44.01 -25.95 -32.59
CA LEU A 77 -44.35 -27.18 -33.34
C LEU A 77 -44.88 -28.30 -32.42
N PRO A 78 -44.23 -28.66 -31.29
CA PRO A 78 -44.78 -29.67 -30.39
C PRO A 78 -46.13 -29.28 -29.80
N ILE A 79 -46.33 -28.00 -29.45
CA ILE A 79 -47.61 -27.53 -28.90
C ILE A 79 -48.72 -27.67 -29.96
N VAL A 80 -48.46 -27.26 -31.20
CA VAL A 80 -49.43 -27.40 -32.30
C VAL A 80 -49.74 -28.86 -32.59
N LEU A 81 -48.72 -29.75 -32.57
CA LEU A 81 -48.93 -31.19 -32.74
C LEU A 81 -49.72 -31.81 -31.59
N VAL A 82 -49.44 -31.42 -30.33
CA VAL A 82 -50.15 -31.93 -29.15
C VAL A 82 -51.59 -31.41 -29.11
N THR A 83 -51.81 -30.14 -29.41
CA THR A 83 -53.16 -29.54 -29.44
C THR A 83 -54.01 -30.13 -30.57
N SER A 84 -53.44 -30.31 -31.76
CA SER A 84 -54.08 -31.02 -32.87
C SER A 84 -54.40 -32.48 -32.52
N TRP A 85 -53.48 -33.19 -31.86
CA TRP A 85 -53.70 -34.55 -31.40
C TRP A 85 -54.80 -34.64 -30.33
N MET A 86 -54.83 -33.71 -29.37
CA MET A 86 -55.86 -33.65 -28.32
C MET A 86 -57.24 -33.29 -28.87
N GLN A 87 -57.31 -32.44 -29.90
CA GLN A 87 -58.57 -31.95 -30.48
C GLN A 87 -59.06 -32.78 -31.67
N GLY A 88 -58.26 -33.74 -32.17
CA GLY A 88 -58.58 -34.55 -33.35
C GLY A 88 -58.69 -33.74 -34.65
N THR A 89 -58.18 -32.52 -34.66
CA THR A 89 -58.24 -31.58 -35.79
C THR A 89 -56.96 -31.67 -36.63
N GLN A 90 -57.06 -31.44 -37.95
CA GLN A 90 -55.88 -31.42 -38.82
C GLN A 90 -55.05 -30.15 -38.60
N VAL A 91 -53.71 -30.27 -38.62
CA VAL A 91 -52.80 -29.13 -38.50
C VAL A 91 -52.87 -28.28 -39.78
N GLU A 92 -53.31 -27.03 -39.66
CA GLU A 92 -53.24 -26.05 -40.74
C GLU A 92 -51.83 -25.47 -40.85
N TRP A 93 -50.98 -26.14 -41.63
CA TRP A 93 -49.58 -25.75 -41.84
C TRP A 93 -49.40 -24.34 -42.41
N SER A 94 -50.33 -23.86 -43.23
CA SER A 94 -50.30 -22.50 -43.79
C SER A 94 -50.38 -21.43 -42.71
N ASN A 95 -51.28 -21.60 -41.73
CA ASN A 95 -51.50 -20.64 -40.64
C ASN A 95 -50.33 -20.65 -39.66
N TRP A 96 -49.74 -21.82 -39.40
CA TRP A 96 -48.53 -21.92 -38.60
C TRP A 96 -47.33 -21.24 -39.28
N VAL A 97 -47.06 -21.53 -40.56
CA VAL A 97 -45.97 -20.91 -41.33
C VAL A 97 -46.17 -19.39 -41.46
N PHE A 98 -47.41 -18.95 -41.72
CA PHE A 98 -47.75 -17.53 -41.81
C PHE A 98 -47.59 -16.81 -40.46
N GLY A 99 -47.98 -17.44 -39.35
CA GLY A 99 -47.76 -16.93 -38.00
C GLY A 99 -46.28 -16.82 -37.62
N VAL A 100 -45.47 -17.82 -37.98
CA VAL A 100 -44.00 -17.76 -37.81
C VAL A 100 -43.40 -16.65 -38.67
N ALA A 101 -43.83 -16.51 -39.94
CA ALA A 101 -43.33 -15.46 -40.84
C ALA A 101 -43.70 -14.05 -40.37
N LEU A 102 -44.93 -13.83 -39.89
CA LEU A 102 -45.36 -12.56 -39.29
C LEU A 102 -44.61 -12.26 -37.99
N GLY A 103 -44.40 -13.26 -37.13
CA GLY A 103 -43.61 -13.11 -35.90
C GLY A 103 -42.15 -12.75 -36.19
N LEU A 104 -41.56 -13.34 -37.24
CA LEU A 104 -40.21 -13.01 -37.70
C LEU A 104 -40.14 -11.60 -38.30
N ALA A 105 -41.12 -11.20 -39.11
CA ALA A 105 -41.18 -9.86 -39.68
C ALA A 105 -41.38 -8.80 -38.59
N ALA A 106 -42.31 -9.01 -37.65
CA ALA A 106 -42.57 -8.10 -36.55
C ALA A 106 -41.39 -8.00 -35.57
N SER A 107 -40.70 -9.11 -35.27
CA SER A 107 -39.52 -9.10 -34.41
C SER A 107 -38.33 -8.37 -35.05
N VAL A 108 -38.09 -8.56 -36.36
CA VAL A 108 -37.03 -7.84 -37.08
C VAL A 108 -37.34 -6.35 -37.22
N VAL A 109 -38.59 -5.98 -37.50
CA VAL A 109 -39.03 -4.57 -37.62
C VAL A 109 -39.00 -3.87 -36.25
N ASN A 110 -39.46 -4.51 -35.18
CA ASN A 110 -39.37 -3.96 -33.83
C ASN A 110 -37.92 -3.84 -33.37
N VAL A 111 -37.04 -4.80 -33.67
CA VAL A 111 -35.61 -4.69 -33.36
C VAL A 111 -34.93 -3.62 -34.21
N ALA A 112 -35.35 -3.37 -35.45
CA ALA A 112 -34.81 -2.30 -36.29
C ALA A 112 -35.33 -0.89 -35.90
N ALA A 113 -36.60 -0.78 -35.51
CA ALA A 113 -37.25 0.49 -35.14
C ALA A 113 -36.98 0.89 -33.69
N ALA A 114 -37.06 -0.06 -32.75
CA ALA A 114 -36.67 0.15 -31.35
C ALA A 114 -35.14 0.14 -31.20
N GLY A 115 -34.41 -0.61 -32.02
CA GLY A 115 -32.95 -0.72 -31.99
C GLY A 115 -32.17 0.45 -32.58
N LEU A 116 -32.74 1.65 -32.72
CA LEU A 116 -31.94 2.88 -32.78
C LEU A 116 -32.00 3.62 -31.44
N TYR A 117 -33.14 3.56 -30.75
CA TYR A 117 -33.38 4.19 -29.45
C TYR A 117 -32.92 3.32 -28.27
N TYR A 118 -33.32 2.04 -28.25
CA TYR A 118 -32.87 1.01 -27.30
C TYR A 118 -31.52 0.38 -27.66
N MET A 119 -30.91 0.70 -28.79
CA MET A 119 -29.52 0.33 -29.10
C MET A 119 -28.54 1.37 -28.56
N VAL A 120 -28.95 2.64 -28.48
CA VAL A 120 -28.23 3.64 -27.70
C VAL A 120 -28.42 3.28 -26.22
N ALA A 121 -29.67 3.19 -25.75
CA ALA A 121 -29.94 2.89 -24.34
C ALA A 121 -29.49 1.48 -23.93
N GLY A 122 -29.63 0.44 -24.75
CA GLY A 122 -29.38 -0.97 -24.42
C GLY A 122 -28.00 -1.51 -24.79
N ILE A 123 -27.09 -0.70 -25.35
CA ILE A 123 -25.64 -0.97 -25.26
C ILE A 123 -25.03 -0.11 -24.16
N LEU A 124 -25.57 1.09 -23.90
CA LEU A 124 -25.27 1.87 -22.71
C LEU A 124 -25.76 1.19 -21.42
N PHE A 125 -26.91 0.52 -21.44
CA PHE A 125 -27.41 -0.36 -20.36
C PHE A 125 -26.98 -1.79 -20.60
N GLY A 126 -27.08 -2.39 -21.80
CA GLY A 126 -26.81 -3.81 -21.96
C GLY A 126 -25.34 -4.21 -22.01
N VAL A 127 -24.38 -3.30 -22.18
CA VAL A 127 -22.94 -3.61 -21.99
C VAL A 127 -22.46 -3.25 -20.58
N SER A 128 -23.32 -2.67 -19.74
CA SER A 128 -22.96 -2.32 -18.34
C SER A 128 -23.91 -2.87 -17.29
N PHE A 129 -25.09 -3.33 -17.68
CA PHE A 129 -26.12 -3.95 -16.86
C PHE A 129 -26.26 -5.46 -17.17
N SER A 130 -25.89 -5.95 -18.37
CA SER A 130 -25.51 -7.38 -18.51
C SER A 130 -24.22 -7.72 -17.74
N VAL A 131 -23.61 -6.68 -17.17
CA VAL A 131 -22.28 -6.69 -16.60
C VAL A 131 -22.29 -6.50 -15.08
N SER A 132 -23.42 -6.17 -14.46
CA SER A 132 -23.55 -6.27 -13.00
C SER A 132 -24.97 -6.60 -12.52
N SER A 133 -25.85 -7.19 -13.32
CA SER A 133 -27.10 -7.78 -12.79
C SER A 133 -27.77 -8.69 -13.82
N GLY A 134 -28.50 -9.68 -13.31
CA GLY A 134 -29.71 -10.05 -14.01
C GLY A 134 -29.66 -11.31 -14.88
N VAL A 135 -29.81 -12.46 -14.23
CA VAL A 135 -30.80 -13.45 -14.69
C VAL A 135 -32.24 -12.94 -14.43
N ALA A 136 -32.41 -11.85 -13.67
CA ALA A 136 -33.69 -11.21 -13.37
C ALA A 136 -34.05 -9.98 -14.23
N ASP A 137 -33.10 -9.30 -14.87
CA ASP A 137 -33.41 -8.02 -15.57
C ASP A 137 -33.45 -8.08 -17.09
N SER A 138 -32.99 -9.16 -17.71
CA SER A 138 -33.14 -9.38 -19.16
C SER A 138 -34.60 -9.61 -19.56
N VAL A 139 -35.48 -9.92 -18.59
CA VAL A 139 -36.92 -10.05 -18.77
C VAL A 139 -37.67 -8.78 -18.32
N SER A 140 -37.06 -7.92 -17.51
CA SER A 140 -37.71 -6.71 -16.98
C SER A 140 -37.60 -5.48 -17.91
N SER A 141 -36.46 -5.23 -18.57
CA SER A 141 -36.32 -3.99 -19.37
C SER A 141 -37.06 -3.99 -20.72
N SER A 142 -37.35 -5.16 -21.29
CA SER A 142 -38.21 -5.28 -22.48
C SER A 142 -39.71 -5.14 -22.15
N VAL A 143 -40.09 -5.34 -20.88
CA VAL A 143 -41.47 -5.26 -20.41
C VAL A 143 -41.78 -3.91 -19.73
N ALA A 144 -40.84 -3.32 -19.00
CA ALA A 144 -41.05 -2.08 -18.24
C ALA A 144 -41.18 -0.82 -19.13
N THR A 145 -40.57 -0.80 -20.31
CA THR A 145 -40.58 0.40 -21.17
C THR A 145 -41.75 0.45 -22.17
N GLY A 146 -42.51 -0.66 -22.29
CA GLY A 146 -43.82 -0.66 -22.96
C GLY A 146 -44.94 -0.08 -22.08
N LEU A 147 -44.74 -0.03 -20.76
CA LEU A 147 -45.74 0.39 -19.77
C LEU A 147 -45.69 1.89 -19.40
N ALA A 148 -44.61 2.59 -19.70
CA ALA A 148 -44.43 3.98 -19.27
C ALA A 148 -45.28 5.02 -20.06
N VAL A 149 -46.02 4.60 -21.09
CA VAL A 149 -46.93 5.48 -21.84
C VAL A 149 -48.40 5.30 -21.45
N VAL A 150 -48.75 4.34 -20.57
CA VAL A 150 -50.16 4.07 -20.24
C VAL A 150 -50.51 4.24 -18.75
N VAL A 151 -49.54 4.14 -17.83
CA VAL A 151 -49.83 4.13 -16.38
C VAL A 151 -49.81 5.52 -15.75
N GLY A 152 -50.66 6.42 -16.25
CA GLY A 152 -50.87 7.75 -15.66
C GLY A 152 -52.09 7.88 -14.75
N PHE A 153 -53.00 6.89 -14.67
CA PHE A 153 -54.34 7.20 -14.13
C PHE A 153 -55.10 6.18 -13.26
N SER A 154 -54.51 5.10 -12.75
CA SER A 154 -55.38 4.09 -12.09
C SER A 154 -54.71 3.31 -10.96
N VAL A 155 -54.47 3.97 -9.82
CA VAL A 155 -53.93 3.31 -8.60
C VAL A 155 -54.89 3.34 -7.39
N ALA A 156 -56.10 3.88 -7.47
CA ALA A 156 -56.82 4.20 -6.23
C ALA A 156 -57.61 3.06 -5.54
N ILE A 157 -58.03 1.96 -6.17
CA ILE A 157 -59.00 1.05 -5.51
C ILE A 157 -58.81 -0.41 -5.92
N GLY A 158 -58.22 -1.24 -5.05
CA GLY A 158 -58.12 -2.69 -5.31
C GLY A 158 -57.42 -3.56 -4.27
N LEU A 159 -57.42 -3.19 -2.98
CA LEU A 159 -56.58 -3.83 -1.95
C LEU A 159 -57.27 -4.79 -0.97
N ALA A 160 -58.49 -5.30 -1.20
CA ALA A 160 -59.22 -5.95 -0.11
C ALA A 160 -59.50 -7.47 -0.17
N PHE A 161 -59.38 -8.22 -1.29
CA PHE A 161 -60.06 -9.54 -1.35
C PHE A 161 -59.35 -10.76 -1.97
N GLY A 162 -58.03 -10.76 -2.15
CA GLY A 162 -57.32 -11.83 -2.91
C GLY A 162 -56.58 -12.94 -2.16
N LEU A 163 -56.80 -13.16 -0.85
CA LEU A 163 -55.85 -13.94 -0.01
C LEU A 163 -56.14 -15.44 0.18
N THR A 164 -57.28 -15.99 -0.24
CA THR A 164 -57.67 -17.38 0.13
C THR A 164 -57.47 -18.44 -0.96
N THR A 165 -57.34 -18.08 -2.24
CA THR A 165 -57.30 -19.05 -3.35
C THR A 165 -55.90 -19.41 -3.84
N ILE A 166 -54.88 -18.61 -3.52
CA ILE A 166 -53.48 -18.79 -3.98
C ILE A 166 -52.76 -19.92 -3.18
N VAL A 167 -53.18 -20.16 -1.95
CA VAL A 167 -52.55 -21.14 -1.05
C VAL A 167 -52.90 -22.59 -1.41
N ALA A 168 -54.08 -22.85 -1.99
CA ALA A 168 -54.53 -24.22 -2.28
C ALA A 168 -53.86 -24.83 -3.53
N PHE A 169 -53.57 -24.04 -4.56
CA PHE A 169 -53.08 -24.54 -5.85
C PHE A 169 -51.55 -24.72 -5.89
N SER A 170 -50.82 -23.92 -5.11
CA SER A 170 -49.36 -24.01 -4.96
C SER A 170 -48.90 -25.27 -4.21
N VAL A 171 -49.73 -25.78 -3.30
CA VAL A 171 -49.47 -27.02 -2.55
C VAL A 171 -49.64 -28.28 -3.41
N ALA A 172 -50.59 -28.28 -4.36
CA ALA A 172 -50.89 -29.45 -5.19
C ALA A 172 -49.79 -29.79 -6.20
N ILE A 173 -49.19 -28.78 -6.85
CA ILE A 173 -48.08 -28.97 -7.80
C ILE A 173 -46.76 -29.30 -7.06
N GLY A 174 -46.56 -28.74 -5.86
CA GLY A 174 -45.43 -29.08 -4.99
C GLY A 174 -45.43 -30.55 -4.54
N LEU A 175 -46.61 -31.13 -4.28
CA LEU A 175 -46.76 -32.54 -3.90
C LEU A 175 -46.61 -33.51 -5.10
N ALA A 176 -47.09 -33.13 -6.28
CA ALA A 176 -47.02 -33.98 -7.47
C ALA A 176 -45.58 -34.17 -8.01
N LEU A 177 -44.76 -33.12 -8.00
CA LEU A 177 -43.34 -33.21 -8.38
C LEU A 177 -42.48 -33.89 -7.29
N GLY A 178 -42.88 -33.78 -6.01
CA GLY A 178 -42.24 -34.47 -4.89
C GLY A 178 -42.46 -35.98 -4.89
N LEU A 179 -43.62 -36.45 -5.36
CA LEU A 179 -43.97 -37.88 -5.38
C LEU A 179 -43.46 -38.61 -6.64
N ALA A 180 -43.40 -37.95 -7.81
CA ALA A 180 -42.95 -38.59 -9.06
C ALA A 180 -41.44 -38.92 -9.08
N PHE A 181 -40.61 -38.21 -8.30
CA PHE A 181 -39.17 -38.46 -8.18
C PHE A 181 -38.76 -39.20 -6.90
N GLY A 182 -39.70 -39.49 -6.00
CA GLY A 182 -39.44 -40.17 -4.72
C GLY A 182 -39.24 -41.69 -4.81
N LEU A 183 -39.41 -42.31 -5.99
CA LEU A 183 -39.44 -43.78 -6.12
C LEU A 183 -38.22 -44.43 -6.81
N THR A 184 -37.15 -43.70 -7.14
CA THR A 184 -35.95 -44.32 -7.77
C THR A 184 -34.60 -44.00 -7.16
N PHE A 185 -34.50 -43.31 -6.01
CA PHE A 185 -33.21 -43.13 -5.34
C PHE A 185 -33.28 -43.38 -3.84
N THR A 186 -32.57 -44.43 -3.42
CA THR A 186 -32.41 -44.90 -2.05
C THR A 186 -31.89 -43.81 -1.12
N ALA A 187 -32.40 -43.89 0.11
CA ALA A 187 -32.34 -42.90 1.17
C ALA A 187 -30.92 -42.38 1.48
N THR A 188 -30.75 -41.04 1.46
CA THR A 188 -30.04 -40.22 2.50
C THR A 188 -29.80 -38.73 2.12
N ARG A 189 -30.28 -38.20 0.99
CA ARG A 189 -30.07 -36.77 0.65
C ARG A 189 -31.29 -36.05 0.03
N LEU A 190 -32.49 -36.31 0.57
CA LEU A 190 -33.77 -35.85 0.01
C LEU A 190 -34.13 -34.37 0.30
N MET A 191 -33.50 -33.68 1.26
CA MET A 191 -34.00 -32.35 1.69
C MET A 191 -33.50 -31.14 0.88
N ILE A 192 -32.55 -31.31 -0.06
CA ILE A 192 -31.94 -30.17 -0.77
C ILE A 192 -32.66 -29.87 -2.09
N GLY A 193 -33.19 -30.86 -2.81
CA GLY A 193 -33.89 -30.63 -4.08
C GLY A 193 -35.29 -30.02 -3.93
N LEU A 194 -36.00 -30.38 -2.86
CA LEU A 194 -37.42 -30.02 -2.67
C LEU A 194 -37.58 -28.59 -2.13
N ALA A 195 -36.62 -28.10 -1.34
CA ALA A 195 -36.61 -26.72 -0.85
C ALA A 195 -36.17 -25.70 -1.92
N PHE A 196 -35.27 -26.09 -2.83
CA PHE A 196 -34.72 -25.19 -3.87
C PHE A 196 -35.75 -24.75 -4.92
N GLY A 197 -36.68 -25.62 -5.29
CA GLY A 197 -37.75 -25.29 -6.24
C GLY A 197 -38.90 -24.50 -5.62
N LEU A 198 -39.20 -24.73 -4.33
CA LEU A 198 -40.42 -24.23 -3.71
C LEU A 198 -40.30 -22.75 -3.31
N THR A 199 -39.17 -22.29 -2.77
CA THR A 199 -39.04 -20.90 -2.28
C THR A 199 -38.81 -19.87 -3.39
N ILE A 200 -38.11 -20.21 -4.48
CA ILE A 200 -37.86 -19.26 -5.58
C ILE A 200 -39.10 -19.08 -6.46
N VAL A 201 -39.84 -20.16 -6.71
CA VAL A 201 -41.11 -20.11 -7.46
C VAL A 201 -42.19 -19.38 -6.65
N VAL A 202 -42.21 -19.52 -5.33
CA VAL A 202 -43.18 -18.82 -4.48
C VAL A 202 -42.86 -17.33 -4.37
N VAL A 203 -41.60 -16.93 -4.15
CA VAL A 203 -41.26 -15.50 -3.98
C VAL A 203 -41.32 -14.71 -5.30
N VAL A 204 -40.90 -15.31 -6.43
CA VAL A 204 -40.97 -14.67 -7.75
C VAL A 204 -42.39 -14.78 -8.34
N GLY A 205 -43.09 -15.89 -8.10
CA GLY A 205 -44.48 -16.07 -8.55
C GLY A 205 -45.48 -15.16 -7.84
N LEU A 206 -45.28 -14.88 -6.54
CA LEU A 206 -46.11 -13.95 -5.76
C LEU A 206 -45.88 -12.48 -6.13
N ALA A 207 -44.65 -12.10 -6.50
CA ALA A 207 -44.32 -10.72 -6.86
C ALA A 207 -44.79 -10.33 -8.28
N PHE A 208 -44.70 -11.27 -9.25
CA PHE A 208 -45.07 -11.00 -10.64
C PHE A 208 -46.54 -11.28 -10.98
N GLY A 209 -47.20 -12.20 -10.25
CA GLY A 209 -48.62 -12.53 -10.48
C GLY A 209 -49.58 -11.39 -10.13
N VAL A 210 -49.18 -10.47 -9.25
CA VAL A 210 -50.03 -9.35 -8.81
C VAL A 210 -49.94 -8.15 -9.75
N ALA A 211 -48.80 -7.93 -10.42
CA ALA A 211 -48.56 -6.75 -11.25
C ALA A 211 -49.13 -6.88 -12.69
N GLY A 212 -49.06 -8.08 -13.29
CA GLY A 212 -49.54 -8.29 -14.67
C GLY A 212 -51.04 -8.50 -14.81
N GLY A 213 -51.76 -8.66 -13.69
CA GLY A 213 -53.16 -9.06 -13.72
C GLY A 213 -54.17 -7.93 -13.92
N VAL A 214 -53.77 -6.68 -13.69
CA VAL A 214 -54.72 -5.57 -13.57
C VAL A 214 -55.06 -4.93 -14.94
N GLU A 215 -54.29 -5.19 -16.00
CA GLU A 215 -54.49 -4.48 -17.28
C GLU A 215 -55.48 -5.13 -18.26
N PHE A 216 -55.81 -6.43 -18.13
CA PHE A 216 -56.67 -7.11 -19.11
C PHE A 216 -58.16 -7.20 -18.71
N GLY A 217 -58.53 -6.77 -17.51
CA GLY A 217 -59.89 -6.90 -16.97
C GLY A 217 -60.87 -5.78 -17.34
N VAL A 218 -60.48 -4.76 -18.10
CA VAL A 218 -61.32 -3.55 -18.27
C VAL A 218 -62.16 -3.54 -19.56
N VAL A 219 -62.06 -4.55 -20.45
CA VAL A 219 -62.92 -4.61 -21.67
C VAL A 219 -63.77 -5.89 -21.77
N GLY A 220 -63.52 -6.91 -20.96
CA GLY A 220 -64.36 -8.10 -20.86
C GLY A 220 -64.60 -8.41 -19.40
N GLY A 221 -65.86 -8.64 -19.00
CA GLY A 221 -66.31 -8.75 -17.61
C GLY A 221 -65.44 -9.60 -16.67
N VAL A 222 -65.64 -9.39 -15.37
CA VAL A 222 -64.84 -9.91 -14.24
C VAL A 222 -64.49 -11.41 -14.30
N GLU A 223 -65.30 -12.25 -14.97
CA GLU A 223 -64.98 -13.67 -15.23
C GLU A 223 -63.89 -13.89 -16.30
N ALA A 224 -63.85 -13.07 -17.36
CA ALA A 224 -62.82 -13.13 -18.40
C ALA A 224 -61.49 -12.53 -17.93
N GLY A 225 -61.55 -11.51 -17.04
CA GLY A 225 -60.37 -10.91 -16.42
C GLY A 225 -59.56 -11.93 -15.62
N LEU A 226 -60.18 -12.62 -14.65
CA LEU A 226 -59.49 -13.63 -13.81
C LEU A 226 -58.94 -14.82 -14.62
N GLY A 227 -59.69 -15.26 -15.64
CA GLY A 227 -59.23 -16.31 -16.56
C GLY A 227 -57.98 -15.91 -17.34
N SER A 228 -57.90 -14.65 -17.79
CA SER A 228 -56.77 -14.13 -18.57
C SER A 228 -55.48 -13.99 -17.73
N ILE A 229 -55.61 -13.57 -16.48
CA ILE A 229 -54.46 -13.41 -15.55
C ILE A 229 -53.82 -14.76 -15.25
N ILE A 230 -54.64 -15.78 -15.00
CA ILE A 230 -54.15 -17.13 -14.72
C ILE A 230 -53.67 -17.79 -16.03
N ALA A 231 -54.41 -17.64 -17.14
CA ALA A 231 -54.09 -18.26 -18.42
C ALA A 231 -52.85 -17.68 -19.12
N ILE A 232 -52.53 -16.40 -18.91
CA ILE A 232 -51.36 -15.75 -19.53
C ILE A 232 -50.25 -15.53 -18.49
N GLY A 233 -50.60 -15.03 -17.31
CA GLY A 233 -49.64 -14.67 -16.27
C GLY A 233 -48.91 -15.86 -15.65
N VAL A 234 -49.60 -16.97 -15.38
CA VAL A 234 -48.96 -18.17 -14.81
C VAL A 234 -48.01 -18.83 -15.83
N PRO A 235 -48.41 -19.11 -17.09
CA PRO A 235 -47.49 -19.65 -18.09
C PRO A 235 -46.31 -18.72 -18.38
N PHE A 236 -46.52 -17.40 -18.40
CA PHE A 236 -45.44 -16.43 -18.60
C PHE A 236 -44.46 -16.41 -17.42
N ALA A 237 -44.96 -16.45 -16.18
CA ALA A 237 -44.13 -16.55 -14.98
C ALA A 237 -43.37 -17.88 -14.89
N VAL A 238 -44.02 -18.99 -15.25
CA VAL A 238 -43.39 -20.32 -15.32
C VAL A 238 -42.34 -20.36 -16.43
N ALA A 239 -42.63 -19.85 -17.62
CA ALA A 239 -41.67 -19.76 -18.72
C ALA A 239 -40.48 -18.84 -18.38
N GLY A 240 -40.76 -17.71 -17.73
CA GLY A 240 -39.75 -16.80 -17.20
C GLY A 240 -38.86 -17.48 -16.16
N GLY A 241 -39.45 -18.23 -15.21
CA GLY A 241 -38.72 -19.01 -14.21
C GLY A 241 -37.89 -20.14 -14.81
N VAL A 242 -38.44 -20.90 -15.76
CA VAL A 242 -37.76 -21.97 -16.50
C VAL A 242 -36.58 -21.43 -17.33
N GLY A 243 -36.77 -20.26 -17.97
CA GLY A 243 -35.74 -19.54 -18.70
C GLY A 243 -34.65 -19.01 -17.77
N ALA A 244 -35.04 -18.34 -16.68
CA ALA A 244 -34.15 -17.80 -15.66
C ALA A 244 -33.29 -18.90 -15.05
N LEU A 245 -33.88 -20.02 -14.64
CA LEU A 245 -33.14 -21.18 -14.10
C LEU A 245 -32.34 -21.95 -15.16
N ARG A 246 -32.47 -21.57 -16.44
CA ARG A 246 -31.86 -22.27 -17.58
C ARG A 246 -32.23 -23.76 -17.60
N ALA A 247 -33.42 -24.09 -17.09
CA ALA A 247 -33.84 -25.47 -16.84
C ALA A 247 -33.95 -26.29 -18.13
N VAL A 248 -34.20 -25.64 -19.27
CA VAL A 248 -34.21 -26.27 -20.61
C VAL A 248 -32.86 -26.93 -20.95
N PHE A 249 -31.75 -26.36 -20.48
CA PHE A 249 -30.41 -26.90 -20.74
C PHE A 249 -30.00 -28.00 -19.75
N TYR A 250 -30.70 -28.14 -18.62
CA TYR A 250 -30.30 -29.04 -17.54
C TYR A 250 -30.23 -30.52 -17.95
N PRO A 251 -31.20 -31.10 -18.70
CA PRO A 251 -31.11 -32.48 -19.17
C PRO A 251 -29.87 -32.74 -20.03
N PHE A 252 -29.49 -31.75 -20.85
CA PHE A 252 -28.29 -31.81 -21.69
C PHE A 252 -26.99 -31.64 -20.89
N GLN A 253 -27.04 -30.99 -19.72
CA GLN A 253 -25.88 -30.84 -18.82
C GLN A 253 -25.70 -32.05 -17.88
N VAL A 254 -26.78 -32.66 -17.38
CA VAL A 254 -26.70 -33.75 -16.37
C VAL A 254 -26.04 -35.01 -16.93
N ILE A 255 -26.37 -35.42 -18.16
CA ILE A 255 -25.82 -36.62 -18.80
C ILE A 255 -24.27 -36.56 -18.89
N PRO A 256 -23.67 -35.50 -19.47
CA PRO A 256 -22.21 -35.36 -19.49
C PRO A 256 -21.60 -35.13 -18.10
N ALA A 257 -22.30 -34.46 -17.16
CA ALA A 257 -21.82 -34.32 -15.78
C ALA A 257 -21.65 -35.68 -15.08
N LEU A 258 -22.67 -36.54 -15.14
CA LEU A 258 -22.62 -37.90 -14.61
C LEU A 258 -21.54 -38.74 -15.32
N ARG A 259 -21.49 -38.68 -16.66
CA ARG A 259 -20.47 -39.40 -17.43
C ARG A 259 -19.06 -38.98 -17.02
N SER A 260 -18.80 -37.69 -16.88
CA SER A 260 -17.51 -37.17 -16.42
C SER A 260 -17.18 -37.66 -15.00
N ALA A 261 -18.18 -37.70 -14.11
CA ALA A 261 -18.05 -38.19 -12.75
C ALA A 261 -17.93 -39.72 -12.61
N PHE A 262 -18.11 -40.54 -13.64
CA PHE A 262 -17.97 -42.00 -13.51
C PHE A 262 -16.99 -42.62 -14.51
N ARG A 263 -16.99 -42.14 -15.75
CA ARG A 263 -16.24 -42.73 -16.87
C ARG A 263 -15.19 -41.78 -17.45
N GLY A 264 -15.02 -40.60 -16.86
CA GLY A 264 -14.21 -39.52 -17.42
C GLY A 264 -14.86 -38.88 -18.67
N GLY A 265 -14.38 -37.70 -19.05
CA GLY A 265 -14.88 -36.91 -20.17
C GLY A 265 -15.09 -35.43 -19.86
N ARG A 266 -15.55 -34.68 -20.87
CA ARG A 266 -15.81 -33.24 -20.77
C ARG A 266 -16.97 -32.95 -19.81
N HIS A 267 -16.71 -32.19 -18.76
CA HIS A 267 -17.74 -31.77 -17.81
C HIS A 267 -18.44 -30.50 -18.32
N PRO A 268 -19.74 -30.27 -18.05
CA PRO A 268 -20.45 -29.05 -18.45
C PRO A 268 -19.76 -27.74 -18.09
N LEU A 269 -19.12 -27.68 -16.92
CA LEU A 269 -18.31 -26.54 -16.47
C LEU A 269 -17.22 -26.11 -17.46
N GLU A 270 -16.75 -26.99 -18.36
CA GLU A 270 -15.75 -26.64 -19.39
C GLU A 270 -16.33 -25.88 -20.59
N TRP A 271 -17.64 -25.80 -20.73
CA TRP A 271 -18.24 -25.12 -21.89
C TRP A 271 -19.40 -24.23 -21.50
N ASP A 272 -19.95 -24.37 -20.29
CA ASP A 272 -21.01 -23.54 -19.74
C ASP A 272 -20.54 -22.84 -18.45
N GLU A 273 -20.37 -21.52 -18.52
CA GLU A 273 -20.01 -20.64 -17.39
C GLU A 273 -21.23 -20.30 -16.52
N LEU A 274 -22.45 -20.40 -17.05
CA LEU A 274 -23.68 -19.88 -16.45
C LEU A 274 -24.58 -21.00 -15.88
N ILE A 275 -24.00 -22.08 -15.38
CA ILE A 275 -24.74 -23.21 -14.78
C ILE A 275 -25.36 -22.78 -13.46
N ILE A 276 -26.69 -22.74 -13.39
CA ILE A 276 -27.42 -22.30 -12.19
C ILE A 276 -27.77 -23.49 -11.29
N LEU A 277 -28.26 -24.58 -11.89
CA LEU A 277 -28.69 -25.75 -11.13
C LEU A 277 -27.48 -26.61 -10.71
N PRO A 278 -27.51 -27.23 -9.52
CA PRO A 278 -26.42 -28.08 -9.07
C PRO A 278 -26.30 -29.31 -9.98
N LEU A 279 -25.08 -29.60 -10.43
CA LEU A 279 -24.80 -30.77 -11.26
C LEU A 279 -24.32 -31.95 -10.39
N PRO A 280 -24.87 -33.16 -10.61
CA PRO A 280 -24.45 -34.33 -9.85
C PRO A 280 -23.02 -34.73 -10.21
N GLY A 281 -22.22 -35.05 -9.19
CA GLY A 281 -20.86 -35.57 -9.38
C GLY A 281 -19.77 -34.52 -9.64
N THR A 282 -20.11 -33.23 -9.64
CA THR A 282 -19.16 -32.13 -9.90
C THR A 282 -17.97 -32.11 -8.93
N GLN A 283 -18.21 -32.28 -7.63
CA GLN A 283 -17.15 -32.37 -6.62
C GLN A 283 -16.14 -33.49 -6.95
N ARG A 284 -16.64 -34.68 -7.34
CA ARG A 284 -15.77 -35.83 -7.65
C ARG A 284 -15.01 -35.66 -8.96
N ALA A 285 -15.58 -34.95 -9.94
CA ALA A 285 -14.91 -34.63 -11.18
C ALA A 285 -13.79 -33.60 -10.95
N LEU A 286 -14.04 -32.59 -10.11
CA LEU A 286 -13.04 -31.60 -9.69
C LEU A 286 -11.89 -32.26 -8.92
N ALA A 287 -12.20 -33.06 -7.89
CA ALA A 287 -11.21 -33.75 -7.07
C ALA A 287 -10.30 -34.68 -7.91
N ARG A 288 -10.88 -35.47 -8.84
CA ARG A 288 -10.08 -36.34 -9.72
C ARG A 288 -9.15 -35.57 -10.63
N ARG A 289 -9.56 -34.40 -11.15
CA ARG A 289 -8.67 -33.60 -12.01
C ARG A 289 -7.53 -32.98 -11.23
N LEU A 290 -7.78 -32.53 -10.01
CA LEU A 290 -6.74 -32.07 -9.09
C LEU A 290 -5.72 -33.19 -8.81
N GLN A 291 -6.19 -34.43 -8.59
CA GLN A 291 -5.32 -35.59 -8.37
C GLN A 291 -4.52 -36.01 -9.62
N GLN A 292 -5.10 -35.89 -10.83
CA GLN A 292 -4.45 -36.33 -12.08
C GLN A 292 -3.43 -35.32 -12.63
N ASN A 293 -3.79 -34.04 -12.64
CA ASN A 293 -2.93 -32.95 -13.12
C ASN A 293 -3.29 -31.68 -12.35
N GLU A 294 -2.43 -31.32 -11.41
CA GLU A 294 -2.63 -30.18 -10.51
C GLU A 294 -2.92 -28.90 -11.31
N THR A 295 -2.08 -28.54 -12.28
CA THR A 295 -2.25 -27.28 -13.04
C THR A 295 -3.58 -27.23 -13.83
N ALA A 296 -3.98 -28.34 -14.46
CA ALA A 296 -5.24 -28.41 -15.20
C ALA A 296 -6.44 -28.47 -14.24
N GLY A 297 -6.30 -29.15 -13.11
CA GLY A 297 -7.27 -29.20 -12.03
C GLY A 297 -7.53 -27.83 -11.41
N LEU A 298 -6.49 -27.02 -11.19
CA LEU A 298 -6.62 -25.67 -10.65
C LEU A 298 -7.30 -24.71 -11.60
N ARG A 299 -7.00 -24.77 -12.90
CA ARG A 299 -7.76 -24.01 -13.91
C ARG A 299 -9.23 -24.40 -13.91
N PHE A 300 -9.51 -25.70 -13.82
CA PHE A 300 -10.89 -26.20 -13.80
C PHE A 300 -11.63 -25.82 -12.51
N LEU A 301 -10.93 -25.81 -11.39
CA LEU A 301 -11.45 -25.34 -10.11
C LEU A 301 -11.70 -23.83 -10.11
N ALA A 302 -10.80 -23.05 -10.71
CA ALA A 302 -10.98 -21.61 -10.89
C ALA A 302 -12.24 -21.31 -11.71
N GLN A 303 -12.45 -22.04 -12.81
CA GLN A 303 -13.67 -21.92 -13.62
C GLN A 303 -14.94 -22.22 -12.81
N ALA A 304 -14.92 -23.24 -11.96
CA ALA A 304 -16.04 -23.56 -11.08
C ALA A 304 -16.29 -22.46 -10.02
N ALA A 305 -15.24 -21.87 -9.47
CA ALA A 305 -15.31 -20.81 -8.46
C ALA A 305 -15.83 -19.47 -9.02
N ARG A 306 -15.66 -19.21 -10.33
CA ARG A 306 -16.24 -18.02 -10.99
C ARG A 306 -17.75 -18.01 -10.98
N ASN A 307 -18.38 -19.18 -10.99
CA ASN A 307 -19.83 -19.30 -10.97
C ASN A 307 -20.35 -19.38 -9.52
N PRO A 308 -21.11 -18.39 -9.02
CA PRO A 308 -21.61 -18.38 -7.64
C PRO A 308 -22.40 -19.63 -7.24
N PHE A 309 -23.14 -20.24 -8.17
CA PHE A 309 -23.94 -21.43 -7.93
C PHE A 309 -23.12 -22.72 -7.81
N GLN A 310 -21.88 -22.71 -8.30
CA GLN A 310 -20.98 -23.88 -8.32
C GLN A 310 -19.79 -23.73 -7.36
N ARG A 311 -19.63 -22.58 -6.70
CA ARG A 311 -18.59 -22.31 -5.68
C ARG A 311 -18.55 -23.36 -4.57
N TRP A 312 -19.71 -23.85 -4.12
CA TRP A 312 -19.78 -24.88 -3.09
C TRP A 312 -19.06 -26.19 -3.50
N ALA A 313 -19.15 -26.56 -4.79
CA ALA A 313 -18.53 -27.78 -5.30
C ALA A 313 -17.00 -27.60 -5.45
N ALA A 314 -16.56 -26.39 -5.82
CA ALA A 314 -15.15 -26.01 -5.83
C ALA A 314 -14.55 -26.06 -4.42
N GLN A 315 -15.21 -25.45 -3.43
CA GLN A 315 -14.80 -25.47 -2.03
C GLN A 315 -14.72 -26.89 -1.48
N ALA A 316 -15.77 -27.69 -1.69
CA ALA A 316 -15.82 -29.06 -1.16
C ALA A 316 -14.80 -29.99 -1.84
N ALA A 317 -14.48 -29.78 -3.11
CA ALA A 317 -13.43 -30.52 -3.81
C ALA A 317 -12.03 -30.13 -3.32
N LEU A 318 -11.80 -28.82 -3.11
CA LEU A 318 -10.53 -28.29 -2.59
C LEU A 318 -10.27 -28.78 -1.17
N GLN A 319 -11.29 -28.70 -0.31
CA GLN A 319 -11.17 -29.16 1.07
C GLN A 319 -10.88 -30.66 1.15
N PHE A 320 -11.56 -31.47 0.33
CA PHE A 320 -11.28 -32.90 0.25
C PHE A 320 -9.82 -33.16 -0.18
N TYR A 321 -9.36 -32.50 -1.25
CA TYR A 321 -8.01 -32.65 -1.76
C TYR A 321 -6.91 -32.23 -0.76
N LEU A 322 -7.13 -31.12 -0.04
CA LEU A 322 -6.20 -30.64 0.98
C LEU A 322 -6.04 -31.60 2.16
N HIS A 323 -7.13 -32.25 2.59
CA HIS A 323 -7.11 -33.17 3.75
C HIS A 323 -6.69 -34.59 3.39
N GLU A 324 -6.69 -34.96 2.10
CA GLU A 324 -6.22 -36.28 1.63
C GLU A 324 -4.69 -36.34 1.53
N GLN A 325 -4.04 -35.20 1.31
CA GLN A 325 -2.58 -35.11 1.15
C GLN A 325 -1.87 -34.95 2.49
N SER A 326 -0.72 -35.60 2.65
CA SER A 326 0.10 -35.52 3.87
C SER A 326 0.74 -34.15 4.06
N SER A 327 1.09 -33.44 2.97
CA SER A 327 1.70 -32.10 2.98
C SER A 327 0.70 -30.97 2.71
N SER A 328 -0.42 -30.94 3.44
CA SER A 328 -1.54 -30.01 3.20
C SER A 328 -1.15 -28.53 3.18
N LEU A 329 -0.20 -28.12 4.05
CA LEU A 329 0.27 -26.73 4.13
C LEU A 329 1.11 -26.32 2.92
N GLN A 330 2.04 -27.18 2.51
CA GLN A 330 2.85 -26.93 1.31
C GLN A 330 1.93 -26.82 0.09
N LEU A 331 0.93 -27.70 -0.01
CA LEU A 331 -0.07 -27.64 -1.06
C LEU A 331 -0.87 -26.34 -1.00
N LEU A 332 -1.29 -25.89 0.19
CA LEU A 332 -1.97 -24.60 0.31
C LEU A 332 -1.12 -23.46 -0.27
N TYR A 333 0.19 -23.43 -0.02
CA TYR A 333 1.07 -22.42 -0.62
C TYR A 333 1.34 -22.60 -2.10
N THR A 334 1.41 -23.83 -2.63
CA THR A 334 1.50 -24.05 -4.10
C THR A 334 0.22 -23.56 -4.80
N LEU A 335 -0.94 -23.77 -4.19
CA LEU A 335 -2.21 -23.22 -4.65
C LEU A 335 -2.16 -21.69 -4.67
N LEU A 336 -1.69 -21.08 -3.57
CA LEU A 336 -1.56 -19.63 -3.49
C LEU A 336 -0.58 -19.09 -4.53
N ALA A 337 0.52 -19.78 -4.83
CA ALA A 337 1.46 -19.36 -5.87
C ALA A 337 0.91 -19.50 -7.30
N SER A 338 -0.18 -20.24 -7.50
CA SER A 338 -0.70 -20.56 -8.84
C SER A 338 -1.23 -19.32 -9.59
N PRO A 339 -0.73 -19.03 -10.81
CA PRO A 339 -1.24 -17.93 -11.63
C PRO A 339 -2.70 -18.11 -12.06
N SER A 340 -3.23 -19.33 -12.06
CA SER A 340 -4.62 -19.58 -12.46
C SER A 340 -5.63 -19.10 -11.40
N LEU A 341 -5.18 -18.91 -10.16
CA LEU A 341 -6.01 -18.42 -9.06
C LEU A 341 -5.87 -16.91 -8.82
N SER A 342 -4.87 -16.24 -9.42
CA SER A 342 -4.71 -14.78 -9.34
C SER A 342 -5.66 -14.01 -10.27
N GLU A 343 -6.34 -14.70 -11.20
CA GLU A 343 -7.32 -14.06 -12.07
C GLU A 343 -8.55 -13.56 -11.28
N TYR A 344 -9.15 -12.45 -11.71
CA TYR A 344 -10.40 -11.95 -11.16
C TYR A 344 -11.54 -12.97 -11.35
N VAL A 345 -12.48 -12.99 -10.40
CA VAL A 345 -13.69 -13.84 -10.46
C VAL A 345 -14.53 -13.48 -11.69
N PHE A 346 -14.67 -12.18 -11.95
CA PHE A 346 -15.35 -11.63 -13.11
C PHE A 346 -14.45 -10.60 -13.79
N ALA A 347 -14.61 -10.43 -15.10
CA ALA A 347 -13.92 -9.35 -15.80
C ALA A 347 -14.44 -8.00 -15.27
N PRO A 348 -13.58 -7.17 -14.65
CA PRO A 348 -13.98 -5.86 -14.14
C PRO A 348 -14.47 -4.98 -15.28
N ALA A 349 -15.53 -4.22 -15.04
CA ALA A 349 -16.15 -3.39 -16.06
C ALA A 349 -16.32 -1.93 -15.62
N THR A 350 -16.57 -1.70 -14.34
CA THR A 350 -16.62 -0.36 -13.75
C THR A 350 -15.31 -0.06 -13.03
N LYS A 351 -15.00 1.23 -12.80
CA LYS A 351 -13.85 1.63 -11.97
C LYS A 351 -13.91 1.01 -10.57
N ALA A 352 -15.10 0.95 -9.97
CA ALA A 352 -15.32 0.32 -8.67
C ALA A 352 -15.00 -1.19 -8.68
N ASP A 353 -15.21 -1.87 -9.81
CA ASP A 353 -14.87 -3.29 -9.94
C ASP A 353 -13.36 -3.52 -9.93
N TRP A 354 -12.59 -2.62 -10.56
CA TRP A 354 -11.13 -2.70 -10.58
C TRP A 354 -10.52 -2.56 -9.17
N GLU A 355 -11.20 -1.86 -8.26
CA GLU A 355 -10.74 -1.66 -6.89
C GLU A 355 -11.27 -2.72 -5.91
N ARG A 356 -12.44 -3.32 -6.19
CA ARG A 356 -13.18 -4.13 -5.20
C ARG A 356 -13.30 -5.61 -5.55
N LEU A 357 -13.11 -6.01 -6.80
CA LEU A 357 -13.32 -7.40 -7.19
C LEU A 357 -12.20 -8.29 -6.64
N PRO A 358 -12.54 -9.35 -5.89
CA PRO A 358 -11.54 -10.29 -5.41
C PRO A 358 -11.02 -11.17 -6.55
N SER A 359 -9.81 -11.68 -6.35
CA SER A 359 -9.25 -12.78 -7.13
C SER A 359 -9.96 -14.10 -6.78
N VAL A 360 -9.89 -15.08 -7.68
CA VAL A 360 -10.40 -16.44 -7.41
C VAL A 360 -9.73 -17.04 -6.17
N ARG A 361 -8.44 -16.75 -5.94
CA ARG A 361 -7.69 -17.12 -4.73
C ARG A 361 -8.37 -16.62 -3.45
N GLN A 362 -8.69 -15.33 -3.39
CA GLN A 362 -9.37 -14.74 -2.22
C GLN A 362 -10.74 -15.39 -1.99
N VAL A 363 -11.52 -15.63 -3.05
CA VAL A 363 -12.82 -16.33 -2.93
C VAL A 363 -12.65 -17.72 -2.34
N LEU A 364 -11.71 -18.51 -2.86
CA LEU A 364 -11.49 -19.87 -2.37
C LEU A 364 -11.00 -19.91 -0.92
N LEU A 365 -10.09 -19.02 -0.53
CA LEU A 365 -9.59 -18.94 0.84
C LEU A 365 -10.71 -18.54 1.83
N GLY A 366 -11.50 -17.52 1.50
CA GLY A 366 -12.61 -17.10 2.35
C GLY A 366 -13.67 -18.21 2.47
N GLU A 367 -13.99 -18.89 1.36
CA GLU A 367 -14.94 -20.02 1.37
C GLU A 367 -14.39 -21.25 2.10
N LEU A 368 -13.08 -21.52 2.06
CA LEU A 368 -12.42 -22.54 2.90
C LEU A 368 -12.50 -22.17 4.39
N GLY A 369 -12.33 -20.90 4.74
CA GLY A 369 -12.55 -20.36 6.08
C GLY A 369 -14.02 -20.34 6.53
N GLY A 370 -14.95 -20.68 5.62
CA GLY A 370 -16.40 -20.65 5.87
C GLY A 370 -17.01 -19.25 5.90
N GLN A 371 -16.28 -18.25 5.39
CA GLN A 371 -16.71 -16.88 5.26
C GLN A 371 -17.28 -16.62 3.85
N TRP A 372 -18.26 -15.73 3.75
CA TRP A 372 -18.79 -15.28 2.46
C TRP A 372 -17.91 -14.16 1.92
N VAL A 373 -17.52 -14.25 0.65
CA VAL A 373 -16.67 -13.27 -0.03
C VAL A 373 -17.50 -12.42 -0.98
N ASP A 374 -17.42 -11.09 -0.81
CA ASP A 374 -18.13 -10.13 -1.65
C ASP A 374 -17.47 -10.03 -3.04
N CYS A 375 -18.19 -10.44 -4.08
CA CYS A 375 -17.69 -10.44 -5.47
C CYS A 375 -18.43 -9.45 -6.37
N SER A 376 -19.20 -8.50 -5.82
CA SER A 376 -19.92 -7.51 -6.63
C SER A 376 -19.90 -6.10 -6.03
N SER A 377 -19.75 -5.10 -6.90
CA SER A 377 -19.86 -3.69 -6.56
C SER A 377 -21.32 -3.21 -6.46
N ASP A 378 -22.26 -3.93 -7.08
CA ASP A 378 -23.69 -3.59 -7.13
C ASP A 378 -24.44 -4.15 -5.90
N PRO A 379 -25.18 -3.31 -5.15
CA PRO A 379 -25.98 -3.74 -3.99
C PRO A 379 -26.96 -4.89 -4.28
N MET A 380 -27.62 -4.89 -5.44
CA MET A 380 -28.62 -5.92 -5.79
C MET A 380 -27.94 -7.27 -6.05
N ASN A 381 -26.81 -7.27 -6.75
CA ASN A 381 -26.01 -8.47 -6.94
C ASN A 381 -25.43 -9.00 -5.66
N ARG A 382 -24.95 -8.12 -4.78
CA ARG A 382 -24.42 -8.52 -3.49
C ARG A 382 -25.45 -9.30 -2.67
N LEU A 383 -26.70 -8.82 -2.66
CA LEU A 383 -27.82 -9.54 -2.03
C LEU A 383 -28.08 -10.87 -2.71
N ALA A 384 -28.15 -10.90 -4.05
CA ALA A 384 -28.34 -12.13 -4.81
C ALA A 384 -27.24 -13.18 -4.52
N GLU A 385 -25.96 -12.79 -4.56
CA GLU A 385 -24.84 -13.69 -4.24
C GLU A 385 -24.91 -14.20 -2.81
N ARG A 386 -25.29 -13.35 -1.84
CA ARG A 386 -25.45 -13.76 -0.44
C ARG A 386 -26.57 -14.79 -0.28
N VAL A 387 -27.69 -14.62 -0.99
CA VAL A 387 -28.78 -15.60 -1.03
C VAL A 387 -28.30 -16.91 -1.66
N VAL A 388 -27.60 -16.85 -2.79
CA VAL A 388 -27.01 -18.04 -3.44
C VAL A 388 -26.05 -18.76 -2.51
N TRP A 389 -25.22 -18.03 -1.78
CA TRP A 389 -24.30 -18.59 -0.78
C TRP A 389 -25.06 -19.31 0.33
N ALA A 390 -26.11 -18.69 0.87
CA ALA A 390 -26.96 -19.29 1.90
C ALA A 390 -27.68 -20.56 1.40
N LEU A 391 -28.20 -20.53 0.17
CA LEU A 391 -28.87 -21.66 -0.48
C LEU A 391 -27.92 -22.84 -0.73
N THR A 392 -26.70 -22.56 -1.18
CA THR A 392 -25.68 -23.58 -1.48
C THR A 392 -24.92 -24.05 -0.23
N ARG A 393 -25.15 -23.44 0.93
CA ARG A 393 -24.50 -23.74 2.21
C ARG A 393 -24.59 -25.21 2.63
N PRO A 394 -25.68 -25.97 2.42
CA PRO A 394 -25.76 -27.40 2.77
C PRO A 394 -24.85 -28.31 1.94
N GLY A 395 -24.44 -27.88 0.73
CA GLY A 395 -23.53 -28.64 -0.13
C GLY A 395 -22.05 -28.47 0.21
N ARG A 396 -21.69 -27.44 0.99
CA ARG A 396 -20.31 -27.17 1.42
C ARG A 396 -19.85 -28.15 2.50
N ASP A 397 -18.57 -28.48 2.48
CA ASP A 397 -17.94 -29.14 3.62
C ASP A 397 -17.66 -28.08 4.69
N ARG A 398 -18.17 -28.32 5.91
CA ARG A 398 -18.19 -27.34 7.02
C ARG A 398 -17.25 -27.72 8.15
N ARG A 399 -16.39 -28.72 7.94
CA ARG A 399 -15.41 -29.13 8.94
C ARG A 399 -14.45 -27.98 9.21
N LYS A 400 -14.45 -27.47 10.46
CA LYS A 400 -13.51 -26.46 10.93
C LYS A 400 -12.25 -27.16 11.43
N THR A 401 -11.22 -27.19 10.61
CA THR A 401 -9.88 -27.67 10.95
C THR A 401 -8.91 -26.50 11.13
N PRO A 402 -7.76 -26.67 11.82
CA PRO A 402 -6.73 -25.64 11.92
C PRO A 402 -6.33 -25.09 10.55
N LEU A 403 -6.20 -25.96 9.54
CA LEU A 403 -5.93 -25.58 8.15
C LEU A 403 -7.01 -24.65 7.56
N THR A 404 -8.30 -24.93 7.78
CA THR A 404 -9.38 -24.07 7.26
C THR A 404 -9.44 -22.72 7.99
N ARG A 405 -9.14 -22.68 9.29
CA ARG A 405 -9.03 -21.42 10.04
C ARG A 405 -7.86 -20.58 9.52
N PHE A 406 -6.72 -21.22 9.23
CA PHE A 406 -5.56 -20.58 8.65
C PHE A 406 -5.84 -20.05 7.23
N ALA A 407 -6.56 -20.79 6.39
CA ALA A 407 -7.00 -20.30 5.08
C ALA A 407 -7.87 -19.02 5.20
N GLY A 408 -8.78 -18.98 6.18
CA GLY A 408 -9.56 -17.78 6.50
C GLY A 408 -8.68 -16.60 6.96
N MET A 409 -7.68 -16.89 7.81
CA MET A 409 -6.69 -15.89 8.25
C MET A 409 -5.91 -15.30 7.06
N LEU A 410 -5.46 -16.13 6.11
CA LEU A 410 -4.78 -15.67 4.89
C LEU A 410 -5.71 -14.87 3.96
N TYR A 411 -7.01 -15.18 3.93
CA TYR A 411 -8.00 -14.37 3.22
C TYR A 411 -8.12 -12.97 3.83
N GLU A 412 -8.25 -12.87 5.16
CA GLU A 412 -8.33 -11.59 5.87
C GLU A 412 -7.07 -10.74 5.66
N LEU A 413 -5.89 -11.36 5.55
CA LEU A 413 -4.62 -10.70 5.20
C LEU A 413 -4.56 -10.17 3.77
N LEU A 414 -5.19 -10.87 2.82
CA LEU A 414 -5.24 -10.46 1.42
C LEU A 414 -6.27 -9.36 1.17
N ASP A 415 -7.16 -9.05 2.11
CA ASP A 415 -8.07 -7.91 1.98
C ASP A 415 -7.35 -6.64 2.45
N GLU A 416 -6.74 -5.89 1.52
CA GLU A 416 -5.98 -4.66 1.78
C GLU A 416 -6.75 -3.62 2.62
N ARG A 417 -8.08 -3.71 2.65
CA ARG A 417 -8.95 -2.84 3.45
C ARG A 417 -8.89 -3.14 4.95
N ASN A 418 -8.36 -4.28 5.35
CA ASN A 418 -8.37 -4.74 6.74
C ASN A 418 -7.08 -4.38 7.49
N GLN A 419 -6.76 -3.08 7.56
CA GLN A 419 -5.60 -2.58 8.33
C GLN A 419 -5.67 -2.96 9.83
N VAL A 420 -6.89 -3.19 10.34
CA VAL A 420 -7.13 -3.63 11.72
C VAL A 420 -6.55 -5.02 11.99
N PHE A 421 -6.63 -5.92 11.00
CA PHE A 421 -6.09 -7.26 11.11
C PHE A 421 -4.59 -7.24 11.38
N VAL A 422 -3.84 -6.49 10.56
CA VAL A 422 -2.36 -6.44 10.63
C VAL A 422 -1.91 -5.94 12.00
N LYS A 423 -2.64 -5.00 12.62
CA LYS A 423 -2.30 -4.49 13.94
C LYS A 423 -2.50 -5.52 15.07
N ASN A 424 -3.43 -6.46 14.91
CA ASN A 424 -3.83 -7.41 15.95
C ASN A 424 -3.43 -8.86 15.63
N LEU A 425 -2.28 -9.07 14.98
CA LEU A 425 -1.82 -10.41 14.59
C LEU A 425 -1.71 -11.37 15.79
N VAL A 426 -1.40 -10.85 16.98
CA VAL A 426 -1.36 -11.59 18.26
C VAL A 426 -2.69 -12.28 18.60
N SER A 427 -3.83 -11.69 18.22
CA SER A 427 -5.15 -12.29 18.48
C SER A 427 -5.41 -13.57 17.69
N TYR A 428 -4.63 -13.81 16.64
CA TYR A 428 -4.71 -15.00 15.78
C TYR A 428 -3.72 -16.10 16.19
N ALA A 429 -3.07 -15.97 17.35
CA ALA A 429 -2.08 -16.93 17.84
C ALA A 429 -2.58 -18.37 17.90
N GLU A 430 -3.81 -18.59 18.37
CA GLU A 430 -4.43 -19.91 18.41
C GLU A 430 -4.51 -20.57 17.02
N ILE A 431 -4.65 -19.77 15.95
CA ILE A 431 -4.82 -20.29 14.59
C ILE A 431 -3.51 -20.84 14.04
N TYR A 432 -2.43 -20.06 14.09
CA TYR A 432 -1.14 -20.50 13.52
C TYR A 432 -0.40 -21.47 14.44
N THR A 433 -0.55 -21.39 15.77
CA THR A 433 0.02 -22.39 16.69
C THR A 433 -0.69 -23.74 16.60
N GLY A 434 -1.99 -23.73 16.28
CA GLY A 434 -2.77 -24.95 15.99
C GLY A 434 -2.33 -25.70 14.73
N LEU A 435 -1.36 -25.18 13.97
CA LEU A 435 -0.80 -25.86 12.79
C LEU A 435 0.40 -26.76 13.12
N ASN A 436 0.91 -26.77 14.35
CA ASN A 436 2.12 -27.53 14.72
C ASN A 436 2.03 -29.04 14.39
N ASP A 437 0.82 -29.61 14.37
CA ASP A 437 0.59 -31.02 14.02
C ASP A 437 0.74 -31.32 12.52
N TYR A 438 0.79 -30.29 11.66
CA TYR A 438 0.95 -30.43 10.22
C TYR A 438 2.43 -30.37 9.81
N PRO A 439 2.85 -31.11 8.76
CA PRO A 439 4.21 -30.99 8.22
C PRO A 439 4.52 -29.55 7.79
N GLY A 440 5.58 -28.97 8.38
CA GLY A 440 5.99 -27.57 8.17
C GLY A 440 5.16 -26.52 8.92
N GLY A 441 4.22 -26.94 9.78
CA GLY A 441 3.43 -26.03 10.61
C GLY A 441 4.24 -25.28 11.67
N GLU A 442 5.28 -25.91 12.23
CA GLU A 442 6.19 -25.25 13.18
C GLU A 442 6.89 -24.02 12.57
N GLU A 443 7.25 -24.08 11.29
CA GLU A 443 7.82 -22.93 10.56
C GLU A 443 6.80 -21.80 10.50
N ILE A 444 5.54 -22.12 10.18
CA ILE A 444 4.46 -21.13 10.12
C ILE A 444 4.23 -20.48 11.47
N ALA A 445 4.09 -21.28 12.53
CA ALA A 445 3.88 -20.76 13.87
C ALA A 445 5.01 -19.79 14.28
N ARG A 446 6.28 -20.22 14.15
CA ARG A 446 7.45 -19.41 14.53
C ARG A 446 7.57 -18.10 13.75
N THR A 447 7.35 -18.15 12.45
CA THR A 447 7.46 -16.95 11.59
C THR A 447 6.33 -15.96 11.84
N PHE A 448 5.10 -16.43 12.07
CA PHE A 448 3.98 -15.55 12.45
C PHE A 448 4.13 -14.99 13.86
N GLU A 449 4.66 -15.76 14.82
CA GLU A 449 5.01 -15.26 16.16
C GLU A 449 6.07 -14.16 16.08
N ALA A 450 7.12 -14.35 15.28
CA ALA A 450 8.15 -13.34 15.06
C ALA A 450 7.57 -12.07 14.44
N MET A 451 6.75 -12.20 13.39
CA MET A 451 6.08 -11.04 12.79
C MET A 451 5.15 -10.32 13.77
N ALA A 452 4.42 -11.06 14.62
CA ALA A 452 3.56 -10.48 15.64
C ALA A 452 4.37 -9.73 16.72
N ALA A 453 5.52 -10.28 17.13
CA ALA A 453 6.45 -9.60 18.04
C ALA A 453 7.01 -8.33 17.41
N PHE A 454 7.48 -8.39 16.15
CA PHE A 454 8.07 -7.24 15.45
C PHE A 454 7.08 -6.08 15.25
N LEU A 455 5.79 -6.39 15.06
CA LEU A 455 4.73 -5.39 15.01
C LEU A 455 4.42 -4.77 16.38
N SER A 456 4.72 -5.46 17.48
CA SER A 456 4.48 -4.97 18.84
C SER A 456 5.57 -4.04 19.38
N TYR A 457 6.70 -3.91 18.68
CA TYR A 457 7.80 -3.05 19.11
C TYR A 457 7.52 -1.58 18.80
N ASP A 458 7.27 -0.80 19.86
CA ASP A 458 6.96 0.62 19.76
C ASP A 458 8.22 1.50 19.97
N ASP A 459 9.31 0.95 20.51
CA ASP A 459 10.58 1.64 20.76
C ASP A 459 11.77 0.91 20.09
N LEU A 460 12.85 1.66 19.82
CA LEU A 460 14.11 1.09 19.31
C LEU A 460 14.75 0.09 20.30
N SER A 461 14.57 0.29 21.60
CA SER A 461 15.08 -0.62 22.64
C SER A 461 14.53 -2.03 22.55
N ASP A 462 13.34 -2.18 21.96
CA ASP A 462 12.63 -3.45 21.88
C ASP A 462 13.09 -4.30 20.68
N LEU A 463 13.87 -3.71 19.76
CA LEU A 463 14.33 -4.43 18.57
C LEU A 463 15.31 -5.57 18.95
N PRO A 464 15.22 -6.70 18.25
CA PRO A 464 15.98 -7.89 18.59
C PRO A 464 17.45 -7.68 18.23
N ARG A 465 18.35 -7.81 19.21
CA ARG A 465 19.79 -7.61 19.01
C ARG A 465 20.43 -8.62 18.05
N ASN A 466 19.92 -9.85 18.02
CA ASN A 466 20.42 -10.88 17.11
C ASN A 466 19.40 -12.03 17.00
N GLN A 467 18.70 -12.14 15.87
CA GLN A 467 17.73 -13.21 15.65
C GLN A 467 17.92 -13.80 14.26
N VAL A 468 18.64 -14.92 14.18
CA VAL A 468 18.83 -15.67 12.94
C VAL A 468 17.69 -16.67 12.80
N PHE A 469 16.89 -16.53 11.75
CA PHE A 469 15.85 -17.50 11.40
C PHE A 469 16.44 -18.54 10.45
N SER A 470 17.18 -19.51 11.00
CA SER A 470 17.76 -20.60 10.20
C SER A 470 16.80 -21.76 9.94
N GLU A 471 17.01 -22.42 8.82
CA GLU A 471 16.41 -23.70 8.48
C GLU A 471 16.77 -24.75 9.54
N LYS A 472 15.77 -25.50 10.03
CA LYS A 472 16.05 -26.69 10.82
C LYS A 472 16.62 -27.78 9.91
N PRO A 473 17.74 -28.44 10.26
CA PRO A 473 18.28 -29.52 9.46
C PRO A 473 17.27 -30.68 9.36
N GLY A 474 16.96 -31.11 8.13
CA GLY A 474 16.08 -32.25 7.84
C GLY A 474 14.68 -31.88 7.30
N PHE A 475 14.30 -30.60 7.27
CA PHE A 475 13.03 -30.14 6.70
C PHE A 475 13.25 -29.10 5.60
N SER A 476 12.61 -29.27 4.45
CA SER A 476 12.58 -28.24 3.40
C SER A 476 11.56 -27.17 3.81
N PRO A 477 11.96 -25.90 3.93
CA PRO A 477 11.06 -24.84 4.35
C PRO A 477 9.95 -24.61 3.32
N ILE A 478 8.73 -24.38 3.80
CA ILE A 478 7.58 -24.04 2.95
C ILE A 478 7.77 -22.65 2.35
N ARG A 479 8.30 -21.69 3.14
CA ARG A 479 8.47 -20.29 2.75
C ARG A 479 9.90 -19.79 3.02
N PRO A 480 10.88 -20.23 2.21
CA PRO A 480 12.26 -19.78 2.37
C PRO A 480 12.42 -18.26 2.23
N THR A 481 11.62 -17.62 1.37
CA THR A 481 11.69 -16.17 1.14
C THR A 481 11.26 -15.36 2.38
N VAL A 482 10.30 -15.86 3.16
CA VAL A 482 9.89 -15.24 4.43
C VAL A 482 10.96 -15.42 5.50
N LEU A 483 11.61 -16.58 5.58
CA LEU A 483 12.73 -16.80 6.50
C LEU A 483 13.91 -15.87 6.22
N THR A 484 14.25 -15.67 4.95
CA THR A 484 15.27 -14.71 4.52
C THR A 484 14.88 -13.28 4.91
N ALA A 485 13.63 -12.88 4.66
CA ALA A 485 13.15 -11.55 5.03
C ALA A 485 13.21 -11.30 6.55
N LEU A 486 12.81 -12.28 7.37
CA LEU A 486 12.88 -12.19 8.82
C LEU A 486 14.33 -12.18 9.33
N SER A 487 15.23 -12.93 8.70
CA SER A 487 16.66 -12.91 9.05
C SER A 487 17.28 -11.53 8.75
N ARG A 488 16.95 -10.91 7.62
CA ARG A 488 17.37 -9.54 7.29
C ARG A 488 16.79 -8.49 8.26
N LEU A 489 15.55 -8.67 8.73
CA LEU A 489 15.02 -7.84 9.83
C LEU A 489 15.83 -8.06 11.12
N GLY A 490 16.29 -9.29 11.39
CA GLY A 490 17.22 -9.57 12.48
C GLY A 490 18.55 -8.82 12.34
N GLU A 491 19.09 -8.69 11.12
CA GLU A 491 20.32 -7.93 10.82
C GLU A 491 20.11 -6.42 11.05
N VAL A 492 18.97 -5.86 10.65
CA VAL A 492 18.59 -4.47 10.98
C VAL A 492 18.54 -4.26 12.50
N GLY A 493 17.99 -5.23 13.24
CA GLY A 493 17.98 -5.22 14.69
C GLY A 493 19.39 -5.21 15.31
N ALA A 494 20.35 -5.90 14.68
CA ALA A 494 21.75 -5.86 15.09
C ALA A 494 22.41 -4.50 14.83
N GLU A 495 22.06 -3.81 13.73
CA GLU A 495 22.52 -2.44 13.49
C GLU A 495 21.94 -1.43 14.49
N VAL A 496 20.67 -1.59 14.88
CA VAL A 496 20.06 -0.79 15.93
C VAL A 496 20.71 -1.07 17.29
N ALA A 497 21.10 -2.31 17.57
CA ALA A 497 21.88 -2.64 18.76
C ALA A 497 23.27 -1.96 18.74
N ALA A 498 23.94 -1.93 17.58
CA ALA A 498 25.20 -1.22 17.41
C ALA A 498 25.05 0.29 17.62
N TYR A 499 23.92 0.88 17.21
CA TYR A 499 23.57 2.27 17.53
C TYR A 499 23.44 2.48 19.04
N GLN A 500 22.70 1.63 19.75
CA GLN A 500 22.48 1.75 21.20
C GLN A 500 23.76 1.58 22.02
N ASP A 501 24.64 0.66 21.61
CA ASP A 501 25.87 0.34 22.32
C ASP A 501 27.00 1.35 22.00
N SER A 502 26.85 2.19 20.96
CA SER A 502 27.87 3.16 20.57
C SER A 502 27.78 4.47 21.34
N THR A 503 28.94 4.97 21.79
CA THR A 503 29.07 6.29 22.45
C THR A 503 29.39 7.43 21.48
N SER A 504 29.85 7.11 20.26
CA SER A 504 30.25 8.11 19.25
C SER A 504 29.09 8.45 18.34
N ARG A 505 28.78 9.75 18.21
CA ARG A 505 27.75 10.27 17.30
C ARG A 505 27.94 9.81 15.85
N VAL A 506 29.18 9.79 15.38
CA VAL A 506 29.51 9.35 14.00
C VAL A 506 29.13 7.88 13.81
N ASN A 507 29.44 7.03 14.79
CA ASN A 507 29.11 5.61 14.73
C ASN A 507 27.60 5.38 14.91
N GLN A 508 26.94 6.16 15.77
CA GLN A 508 25.48 6.15 15.93
C GLN A 508 24.78 6.48 14.61
N LEU A 509 25.16 7.58 13.96
CA LEU A 509 24.60 7.98 12.66
C LEU A 509 24.93 6.96 11.56
N ALA A 510 26.14 6.39 11.56
CA ALA A 510 26.53 5.37 10.58
C ALA A 510 25.77 4.05 10.77
N ALA A 511 25.46 3.64 12.00
CA ALA A 511 24.63 2.48 12.29
C ALA A 511 23.18 2.70 11.86
N LEU A 512 22.59 3.87 12.18
CA LEU A 512 21.24 4.23 11.74
C LEU A 512 21.13 4.36 10.20
N ALA A 513 22.19 4.85 9.54
CA ALA A 513 22.24 4.93 8.09
C ALA A 513 22.26 3.52 7.44
N ARG A 514 23.09 2.60 7.96
CA ARG A 514 23.11 1.20 7.50
C ARG A 514 21.77 0.51 7.73
N ALA A 515 21.18 0.66 8.91
CA ALA A 515 19.84 0.15 9.19
C ALA A 515 18.76 0.68 8.23
N THR A 516 18.88 1.93 7.79
CA THR A 516 17.95 2.53 6.82
C THR A 516 18.13 1.91 5.43
N ASP A 517 19.38 1.78 4.98
CA ASP A 517 19.74 1.15 3.69
C ASP A 517 19.26 -0.32 3.64
N ASP A 518 19.52 -1.07 4.71
CA ASP A 518 19.07 -2.47 4.84
C ASP A 518 17.52 -2.58 4.81
N LEU A 519 16.81 -1.63 5.41
CA LEU A 519 15.34 -1.57 5.35
C LEU A 519 14.82 -1.17 3.97
N ASP A 520 15.57 -0.38 3.20
CA ASP A 520 15.26 -0.02 1.81
C ASP A 520 15.44 -1.22 0.87
N ASP A 521 16.59 -1.87 0.93
CA ASP A 521 16.90 -3.10 0.18
C ASP A 521 15.92 -4.24 0.51
N LEU A 522 15.53 -4.36 1.78
CA LEU A 522 14.57 -5.37 2.20
C LEU A 522 13.17 -5.12 1.63
N ASP A 523 12.70 -3.88 1.53
CA ASP A 523 11.38 -3.61 0.94
C ASP A 523 11.35 -3.97 -0.55
N GLU A 524 12.44 -3.74 -1.28
CA GLU A 524 12.58 -4.18 -2.68
C GLU A 524 12.57 -5.72 -2.80
N TYR A 525 13.31 -6.41 -1.92
CA TYR A 525 13.28 -7.88 -1.85
C TYR A 525 11.87 -8.41 -1.59
N ILE A 526 11.15 -7.82 -0.63
CA ILE A 526 9.80 -8.22 -0.26
C ILE A 526 8.80 -7.90 -1.37
N ALA A 527 8.99 -6.80 -2.09
CA ALA A 527 8.19 -6.45 -3.27
C ALA A 527 8.18 -7.55 -4.34
N THR A 528 9.32 -8.23 -4.50
CA THR A 528 9.58 -9.09 -5.65
C THR A 528 9.53 -10.58 -5.32
N GLN A 529 9.97 -11.00 -4.13
CA GLN A 529 10.18 -12.41 -3.77
C GLN A 529 9.13 -12.97 -2.80
N VAL A 530 8.47 -12.12 -2.01
CA VAL A 530 7.51 -12.57 -0.98
C VAL A 530 6.09 -12.56 -1.53
N MET A 531 5.31 -13.56 -1.16
CA MET A 531 3.92 -13.68 -1.57
C MET A 531 3.02 -12.67 -0.84
N ALA A 532 1.98 -12.19 -1.54
CA ALA A 532 1.09 -11.13 -1.06
C ALA A 532 0.61 -11.22 0.41
N PRO A 533 0.09 -12.36 0.94
CA PRO A 533 -0.46 -12.37 2.31
C PRO A 533 0.55 -11.92 3.38
N GLU A 534 1.77 -12.44 3.31
CA GLU A 534 2.85 -12.09 4.24
C GLU A 534 3.57 -10.79 3.84
N GLN A 535 3.60 -10.48 2.54
CA GLN A 535 4.20 -9.25 2.01
C GLN A 535 3.61 -8.01 2.71
N TYR A 536 2.29 -7.97 2.92
CA TYR A 536 1.64 -6.84 3.60
C TYR A 536 2.10 -6.68 5.06
N ILE A 537 2.26 -7.79 5.79
CA ILE A 537 2.71 -7.77 7.19
C ILE A 537 4.14 -7.25 7.27
N LEU A 538 5.04 -7.81 6.46
CA LEU A 538 6.46 -7.45 6.52
C LEU A 538 6.69 -6.01 6.06
N ARG A 539 5.98 -5.54 5.03
CA ARG A 539 6.03 -4.13 4.63
C ARG A 539 5.54 -3.19 5.72
N ARG A 540 4.53 -3.61 6.49
CA ARG A 540 4.07 -2.84 7.63
C ARG A 540 5.13 -2.75 8.72
N ILE A 541 5.83 -3.86 9.01
CA ILE A 541 6.97 -3.89 9.95
C ILE A 541 8.07 -2.94 9.47
N ILE A 542 8.45 -2.98 8.19
CA ILE A 542 9.46 -2.09 7.61
C ILE A 542 9.05 -0.63 7.77
N GLN A 543 7.81 -0.27 7.44
CA GLN A 543 7.32 1.10 7.59
C GLN A 543 7.39 1.58 9.04
N GLN A 544 7.06 0.72 10.01
CA GLN A 544 7.15 1.02 11.44
C GLN A 544 8.61 1.21 11.86
N TRP A 545 9.51 0.30 11.49
CA TRP A 545 10.91 0.37 11.88
C TRP A 545 11.64 1.53 11.20
N ARG A 546 11.36 1.84 9.93
CA ARG A 546 11.89 3.04 9.26
C ARG A 546 11.51 4.32 9.99
N ARG A 547 10.27 4.39 10.48
CA ARG A 547 9.82 5.54 11.28
C ARG A 547 10.65 5.66 12.56
N LEU A 548 10.81 4.56 13.30
CA LEU A 548 11.60 4.55 14.55
C LEU A 548 13.07 4.93 14.31
N VAL A 549 13.72 4.33 13.31
CA VAL A 549 15.11 4.63 12.95
C VAL A 549 15.28 6.10 12.50
N SER A 550 14.32 6.63 11.73
CA SER A 550 14.34 8.02 11.29
C SER A 550 14.14 9.01 12.44
N GLU A 551 13.24 8.70 13.39
CA GLU A 551 13.01 9.51 14.59
C GLU A 551 14.30 9.60 15.44
N ALA A 552 14.97 8.48 15.70
CA ALA A 552 16.26 8.47 16.43
C ALA A 552 17.40 9.16 15.65
N GLY A 553 17.47 8.98 14.33
CA GLY A 553 18.43 9.70 13.49
C GLY A 553 18.24 11.22 13.58
N GLY A 554 16.99 11.67 13.67
CA GLY A 554 16.64 13.07 13.90
C GLY A 554 17.09 13.60 15.28
N GLU A 555 16.96 12.79 16.34
CA GLU A 555 17.41 13.17 17.68
C GLU A 555 18.93 13.31 17.75
N VAL A 556 19.67 12.31 17.25
CA VAL A 556 21.13 12.34 17.16
C VAL A 556 21.59 13.46 16.23
N GLY A 557 20.83 13.78 15.19
CA GLY A 557 21.09 14.87 14.24
C GLY A 557 20.90 16.27 14.84
N ARG A 558 19.98 16.46 15.80
CA ARG A 558 19.66 17.76 16.39
C ARG A 558 20.47 18.14 17.63
N ALA A 559 21.20 17.20 18.24
CA ALA A 559 22.09 17.52 19.35
C ALA A 559 23.16 18.55 18.89
N GLU A 560 23.15 19.73 19.52
CA GLU A 560 24.07 20.85 19.22
C GLU A 560 25.54 20.39 19.32
N GLU A 561 26.37 20.88 18.39
CA GLU A 561 27.83 20.71 18.46
C GLU A 561 28.36 21.39 19.72
N ILE A 562 28.53 20.62 20.80
CA ILE A 562 29.48 20.98 21.84
C ILE A 562 30.86 20.68 21.25
N GLY A 563 31.37 21.63 20.47
CA GLY A 563 32.72 21.56 19.92
C GLY A 563 33.77 21.39 21.03
N PRO A 564 34.99 20.92 20.70
CA PRO A 564 36.07 20.84 21.68
C PRO A 564 36.32 22.22 22.29
N VAL A 565 36.32 22.31 23.62
CA VAL A 565 36.68 23.55 24.33
C VAL A 565 38.09 23.94 23.88
N ALA A 566 38.23 25.13 23.29
CA ALA A 566 39.52 25.63 22.86
C ALA A 566 40.48 25.71 24.05
N ASN A 567 41.69 25.15 23.91
CA ASN A 567 42.66 25.09 24.99
C ASN A 567 43.11 26.52 25.37
N PRO A 568 42.83 26.99 26.61
CA PRO A 568 43.17 28.35 27.04
C PRO A 568 44.65 28.52 27.43
N TYR A 569 45.44 27.44 27.50
CA TYR A 569 46.83 27.48 27.95
C TYR A 569 47.80 27.77 26.81
N VAL A 570 48.42 28.95 26.85
CA VAL A 570 49.51 29.36 25.94
C VAL A 570 50.86 29.11 26.60
N ALA A 571 51.72 28.31 25.96
CA ALA A 571 53.07 28.01 26.46
C ALA A 571 54.14 28.79 25.69
N GLY A 572 54.96 29.57 26.40
CA GLY A 572 56.10 30.28 25.81
C GLY A 572 55.99 31.80 25.92
N PRO A 573 55.21 32.46 25.05
CA PRO A 573 55.09 33.91 25.06
C PRO A 573 54.34 34.41 26.30
N PRO A 574 54.59 35.66 26.72
CA PRO A 574 53.81 36.32 27.77
C PRO A 574 52.32 36.35 27.40
N VAL A 575 51.47 36.03 28.36
CA VAL A 575 50.02 36.08 28.21
C VAL A 575 49.53 37.52 28.12
N VAL A 576 48.58 37.80 27.23
CA VAL A 576 48.00 39.12 26.95
C VAL A 576 46.47 39.09 27.03
N GLU A 577 45.87 40.25 27.31
CA GLU A 577 44.42 40.51 27.21
C GLU A 577 43.59 39.52 28.06
N ASP A 578 42.55 38.91 27.48
CA ASP A 578 41.55 38.10 28.17
C ASP A 578 42.12 36.82 28.83
N LEU A 579 43.33 36.42 28.45
CA LEU A 579 44.03 35.27 29.05
C LEU A 579 44.85 35.68 30.29
N PHE A 580 45.09 36.98 30.51
CA PHE A 580 45.78 37.49 31.69
C PHE A 580 44.83 37.54 32.88
N VAL A 581 44.78 36.45 33.65
CA VAL A 581 43.88 36.29 34.79
C VAL A 581 44.64 36.44 36.11
N GLY A 582 44.16 37.35 36.97
CA GLY A 582 44.78 37.62 38.26
C GLY A 582 45.90 38.66 38.17
N ARG A 583 46.43 39.09 39.32
CA ARG A 583 47.48 40.14 39.47
C ARG A 583 47.02 41.58 39.28
N GLU A 584 45.71 41.83 39.28
CA GLU A 584 45.12 43.17 39.29
C GLU A 584 45.50 43.95 40.56
N ASP A 585 45.76 43.26 41.66
CA ASP A 585 46.31 43.83 42.89
C ASP A 585 47.71 44.44 42.68
N ILE A 586 48.59 43.75 41.94
CA ILE A 586 49.92 44.26 41.58
C ILE A 586 49.80 45.45 40.64
N LEU A 587 48.97 45.36 39.59
CA LEU A 587 48.76 46.46 38.65
C LEU A 587 48.21 47.70 39.34
N ARG A 588 47.19 47.54 40.20
CA ARG A 588 46.65 48.62 41.04
C ARG A 588 47.71 49.23 41.94
N ARG A 589 48.61 48.42 42.52
CA ARG A 589 49.70 48.95 43.36
C ARG A 589 50.69 49.79 42.55
N LEU A 590 51.00 49.38 41.32
CA LEU A 590 51.85 50.16 40.41
C LEU A 590 51.17 51.48 40.02
N GLU A 591 49.86 51.47 39.75
CA GLU A 591 49.07 52.67 39.50
C GLU A 591 49.10 53.65 40.68
N GLU A 592 48.92 53.17 41.92
CA GLU A 592 49.01 53.99 43.14
C GLU A 592 50.39 54.64 43.30
N LEU A 593 51.46 53.87 43.08
CA LEU A 593 52.84 54.34 43.24
C LEU A 593 53.21 55.42 42.20
N TRP A 594 52.66 55.34 41.00
CA TRP A 594 52.95 56.28 39.91
C TRP A 594 51.88 57.36 39.69
N GLY A 595 50.78 57.31 40.44
CA GLY A 595 49.65 58.23 40.35
C GLY A 595 49.87 59.60 41.01
N GLY A 596 50.71 59.68 42.05
CA GLY A 596 50.92 60.91 42.84
C GLY A 596 51.68 62.04 42.14
N GLU A 597 51.58 63.26 42.70
CA GLU A 597 52.37 64.43 42.30
C GLU A 597 53.72 64.44 43.04
N GLY A 598 54.84 64.35 42.30
CA GLY A 598 56.19 64.34 42.88
C GLY A 598 57.17 63.40 42.17
N GLN A 599 58.28 63.08 42.83
CA GLN A 599 59.26 62.09 42.36
C GLN A 599 58.65 60.70 42.39
N ARG A 600 58.66 60.00 41.25
CA ARG A 600 58.11 58.64 41.14
C ARG A 600 59.17 57.60 41.48
N PRO A 601 58.84 56.57 42.28
CA PRO A 601 59.79 55.53 42.63
C PRO A 601 60.04 54.59 41.44
N SER A 602 61.30 54.16 41.29
CA SER A 602 61.65 52.98 40.48
C SER A 602 61.16 51.73 41.21
N VAL A 603 60.53 50.80 40.48
CA VAL A 603 59.94 49.58 41.06
C VAL A 603 60.63 48.37 40.47
N VAL A 604 60.99 47.41 41.33
CA VAL A 604 61.52 46.11 40.92
C VAL A 604 60.46 45.05 41.16
N ILE A 605 60.06 44.36 40.09
CA ILE A 605 59.15 43.20 40.17
C ILE A 605 60.02 41.95 40.26
N TYR A 606 60.00 41.28 41.41
CA TYR A 606 60.79 40.07 41.64
C TYR A 606 59.90 38.83 41.80
N GLY A 607 60.48 37.67 41.50
CA GLY A 607 59.80 36.39 41.60
C GLY A 607 60.52 35.31 40.77
N HIS A 608 60.12 34.06 40.93
CA HIS A 608 60.71 32.94 40.18
C HIS A 608 60.45 33.04 38.66
N ARG A 609 61.19 32.26 37.87
CA ARG A 609 60.98 32.15 36.42
C ARG A 609 59.56 31.62 36.14
N ARG A 610 58.90 32.14 35.09
CA ARG A 610 57.53 31.77 34.66
C ARG A 610 56.39 32.16 35.64
N MET A 611 56.62 33.10 36.56
CA MET A 611 55.59 33.62 37.46
C MET A 611 54.74 34.76 36.87
N GLY A 612 54.86 35.01 35.56
CA GLY A 612 54.11 36.06 34.87
C GLY A 612 54.70 37.47 35.00
N LYS A 613 55.99 37.60 35.34
CA LYS A 613 56.68 38.91 35.45
C LYS A 613 56.58 39.71 34.15
N SER A 614 57.03 39.11 33.03
CA SER A 614 56.92 39.73 31.71
C SER A 614 55.46 39.95 31.28
N SER A 615 54.54 39.05 31.64
CA SER A 615 53.11 39.24 31.37
C SER A 615 52.53 40.46 32.11
N ILE A 616 52.98 40.76 33.33
CA ILE A 616 52.58 41.98 34.04
C ILE A 616 53.09 43.22 33.30
N LEU A 617 54.33 43.21 32.81
CA LEU A 617 54.91 44.34 32.06
C LEU A 617 54.17 44.58 30.73
N HIS A 618 53.84 43.53 29.99
CA HIS A 618 53.11 43.65 28.72
C HIS A 618 51.68 44.15 28.88
N ASN A 619 50.97 43.74 29.94
CA ASN A 619 49.59 44.19 30.19
C ASN A 619 49.52 45.57 30.89
N LEU A 620 50.67 46.18 31.20
CA LEU A 620 50.74 47.48 31.88
C LEU A 620 50.19 48.61 31.00
N GLY A 621 50.45 48.56 29.69
CA GLY A 621 49.99 49.57 28.73
C GLY A 621 48.47 49.71 28.63
N ALA A 622 47.73 48.61 28.81
CA ALA A 622 46.26 48.64 28.75
C ALA A 622 45.60 49.39 29.92
N ARG A 623 46.32 49.55 31.04
CA ARG A 623 45.80 50.20 32.27
C ARG A 623 46.06 51.70 32.30
N PHE A 624 47.21 52.14 31.78
CA PHE A 624 47.54 53.56 31.73
C PHE A 624 47.00 54.17 30.43
N GLY A 625 46.13 55.18 30.54
CA GLY A 625 45.52 55.82 29.37
C GLY A 625 46.53 56.44 28.40
N THR A 626 46.02 57.00 27.30
CA THR A 626 46.80 57.53 26.14
C THR A 626 47.82 58.65 26.44
N GLN A 627 47.91 59.11 27.68
CA GLN A 627 48.91 60.07 28.15
C GLN A 627 50.20 59.40 28.65
N THR A 628 50.24 58.06 28.75
CA THR A 628 51.41 57.30 29.19
C THR A 628 51.85 56.37 28.07
N VAL A 629 53.14 56.42 27.75
CA VAL A 629 53.80 55.52 26.81
C VAL A 629 54.63 54.54 27.63
N VAL A 630 54.31 53.25 27.51
CA VAL A 630 55.09 52.17 28.12
C VAL A 630 56.12 51.71 27.10
N VAL A 631 57.39 51.75 27.48
CA VAL A 631 58.53 51.38 26.64
C VAL A 631 59.06 50.04 27.14
N ASP A 632 58.84 49.01 26.33
CA ASP A 632 59.29 47.65 26.63
C ASP A 632 60.74 47.45 26.21
N PHE A 633 61.66 47.57 27.19
CA PHE A 633 63.09 47.38 26.99
C PHE A 633 63.52 46.01 27.52
N ASN A 634 63.52 45.01 26.65
CA ASN A 634 63.94 43.65 27.00
C ASN A 634 65.45 43.47 26.79
N MET A 635 66.18 43.22 27.87
CA MET A 635 67.64 43.05 27.83
C MET A 635 68.10 41.82 27.01
N GLN A 636 67.27 40.79 26.84
CA GLN A 636 67.59 39.65 25.98
C GLN A 636 67.45 40.00 24.49
N ARG A 637 66.50 40.88 24.13
CA ARG A 637 66.31 41.34 22.75
C ARG A 637 67.34 42.39 22.33
N ALA A 638 67.78 43.23 23.28
CA ALA A 638 68.84 44.20 23.07
C ALA A 638 70.20 43.56 22.73
N GLY A 639 70.36 42.24 22.91
CA GLY A 639 71.57 41.50 22.56
C GLY A 639 72.71 41.63 23.57
N LEU A 640 73.86 41.02 23.26
CA LEU A 640 75.12 41.23 23.99
C LEU A 640 75.61 42.65 23.70
N VAL A 641 75.34 43.57 24.61
CA VAL A 641 75.77 44.96 24.48
C VAL A 641 77.28 45.05 24.76
N ALA A 642 78.06 45.62 23.85
CA ALA A 642 79.52 45.64 23.93
C ALA A 642 80.08 46.80 24.78
N SER A 643 79.28 47.83 25.06
CA SER A 643 79.68 48.99 25.88
C SER A 643 78.50 49.72 26.53
N THR A 644 78.75 50.50 27.58
CA THR A 644 77.74 51.38 28.20
C THR A 644 77.10 52.33 27.18
N GLY A 645 77.87 52.81 26.21
CA GLY A 645 77.37 53.70 25.16
C GLY A 645 76.32 53.05 24.26
N GLU A 646 76.56 51.81 23.86
CA GLU A 646 75.61 51.02 23.05
C GLU A 646 74.32 50.70 23.83
N LEU A 647 74.42 50.45 25.15
CA LEU A 647 73.24 50.23 26.00
C LEU A 647 72.34 51.46 26.04
N LEU A 648 72.96 52.63 26.28
CA LEU A 648 72.26 53.91 26.34
C LEU A 648 71.70 54.33 24.99
N TYR A 649 72.39 54.00 23.90
CA TYR A 649 71.88 54.18 22.54
C TYR A 649 70.63 53.31 22.30
N ASN A 650 70.69 52.02 22.58
CA ASN A 650 69.55 51.10 22.40
C ASN A 650 68.34 51.52 23.25
N LEU A 651 68.57 52.04 24.45
CA LEU A 651 67.52 52.60 25.30
C LEU A 651 66.95 53.91 24.72
N ALA A 652 67.80 54.80 24.21
CA ALA A 652 67.35 56.02 23.54
C ALA A 652 66.53 55.72 22.28
N LEU A 653 66.94 54.71 21.50
CA LEU A 653 66.23 54.25 20.33
C LEU A 653 64.86 53.65 20.70
N ALA A 654 64.80 52.79 21.73
CA ALA A 654 63.54 52.24 22.22
C ALA A 654 62.56 53.33 22.72
N LEU A 655 63.08 54.39 23.36
CA LEU A 655 62.29 55.56 23.76
C LEU A 655 61.76 56.35 22.55
N TYR A 656 62.57 56.49 21.50
CA TYR A 656 62.20 57.14 20.25
C TYR A 656 61.09 56.34 19.53
N ASP A 657 61.32 55.04 19.31
CA ASP A 657 60.41 54.15 18.59
C ASP A 657 59.04 54.07 19.28
N ALA A 658 59.01 53.88 20.59
CA ALA A 658 57.77 53.85 21.35
C ALA A 658 57.01 55.20 21.29
N GLY A 659 57.74 56.31 21.18
CA GLY A 659 57.16 57.62 20.93
C GLY A 659 56.55 57.73 19.53
N GLU A 660 57.26 57.31 18.48
CA GLU A 660 56.75 57.31 17.11
C GLU A 660 55.50 56.41 16.94
N GLU A 661 55.55 55.18 17.45
CA GLU A 661 54.44 54.22 17.38
C GLU A 661 53.15 54.76 18.02
N THR A 662 53.27 55.47 19.15
CA THR A 662 52.14 56.08 19.86
C THR A 662 51.74 57.46 19.31
N ARG A 663 52.30 57.87 18.15
CA ARG A 663 52.13 59.20 17.52
C ARG A 663 52.38 60.34 18.50
N PHE A 664 53.36 60.15 19.37
CA PHE A 664 53.67 61.01 20.50
C PHE A 664 54.13 62.40 20.08
N PHE A 665 54.93 62.48 19.01
CA PHE A 665 55.60 63.69 18.58
C PHE A 665 54.70 64.67 17.80
N GLY A 666 53.52 64.24 17.33
CA GLY A 666 52.49 65.09 16.72
C GLY A 666 52.92 65.80 15.41
N LYS A 667 51.99 66.05 14.49
CA LYS A 667 52.30 66.65 13.18
C LYS A 667 52.80 68.11 13.20
N HIS A 668 52.89 68.78 14.35
CA HIS A 668 53.03 70.25 14.38
C HIS A 668 54.01 70.87 15.39
N LEU A 669 54.89 70.14 16.07
CA LEU A 669 55.89 70.78 16.96
C LEU A 669 57.20 69.99 17.00
N VAL A 670 58.28 70.62 16.48
CA VAL A 670 59.71 70.27 16.61
C VAL A 670 60.09 68.86 16.13
N SER A 671 60.93 68.73 15.09
CA SER A 671 61.53 67.46 14.70
C SER A 671 62.37 66.92 15.85
N PHE A 672 61.84 65.97 16.61
CA PHE A 672 62.64 65.16 17.50
C PHE A 672 63.44 64.22 16.60
N GLU A 673 64.75 64.40 16.52
CA GLU A 673 65.61 63.60 15.64
C GLU A 673 65.88 62.23 16.25
N GLU A 674 65.95 61.21 15.40
CA GLU A 674 66.34 59.85 15.77
C GLU A 674 67.76 59.88 16.40
N PRO A 675 67.99 59.20 17.54
CA PRO A 675 69.31 59.16 18.15
C PRO A 675 70.32 58.51 17.19
N HIS A 676 71.54 59.06 17.11
CA HIS A 676 72.60 58.50 16.28
C HIS A 676 73.64 57.76 17.14
N GLU A 677 73.93 56.50 16.82
CA GLU A 677 74.87 55.63 17.56
C GLU A 677 76.25 56.26 17.81
N GLN A 678 76.76 57.02 16.83
CA GLN A 678 78.06 57.71 16.92
C GLN A 678 78.13 58.73 18.07
N GLN A 679 76.99 59.33 18.45
CA GLN A 679 76.92 60.30 19.55
C GLN A 679 77.07 59.63 20.91
N PHE A 680 76.65 58.37 21.03
CA PHE A 680 76.69 57.58 22.26
C PHE A 680 77.99 56.79 22.41
N THR A 681 78.68 56.51 21.31
CA THR A 681 79.97 55.78 21.31
C THR A 681 81.19 56.71 21.41
N ALA A 682 81.01 58.04 21.30
CA ALA A 682 82.04 59.03 21.59
C ALA A 682 82.37 59.12 23.09
N HIS A 683 83.50 59.74 23.46
CA HIS A 683 84.14 59.72 24.79
C HIS A 683 83.28 60.07 26.05
N THR A 684 81.99 60.41 25.91
CA THR A 684 81.06 60.70 27.03
C THR A 684 79.63 60.19 26.78
N PRO A 685 79.36 58.87 26.89
CA PRO A 685 78.05 58.26 26.60
C PRO A 685 76.91 58.77 27.50
N CYS A 686 77.16 58.88 28.82
CA CYS A 686 76.17 59.33 29.79
C CYS A 686 75.71 60.78 29.52
N THR A 687 76.64 61.64 29.09
CA THR A 687 76.34 63.04 28.73
C THR A 687 75.45 63.10 27.49
N ALA A 688 75.72 62.27 26.47
CA ALA A 688 74.89 62.19 25.27
C ALA A 688 73.44 61.74 25.61
N PHE A 689 73.30 60.73 26.47
CA PHE A 689 71.98 60.28 26.93
C PHE A 689 71.24 61.32 27.77
N ASP A 690 71.93 62.06 28.65
CA ASP A 690 71.32 63.16 29.40
C ASP A 690 70.83 64.30 28.47
N HIS A 691 71.59 64.62 27.41
CA HIS A 691 71.15 65.55 26.38
C HIS A 691 69.90 65.05 25.64
N PHE A 692 69.86 63.77 25.27
CA PHE A 692 68.68 63.13 24.67
C PHE A 692 67.46 63.21 25.59
N LEU A 693 67.59 62.84 26.87
CA LEU A 693 66.50 62.92 27.85
C LEU A 693 66.01 64.35 28.09
N LYS A 694 66.92 65.33 28.11
CA LYS A 694 66.55 66.76 28.19
C LYS A 694 65.75 67.22 26.98
N HIS A 695 66.10 66.75 25.78
CA HIS A 695 65.36 67.06 24.56
C HIS A 695 63.97 66.38 24.59
N LEU A 696 63.92 65.09 24.91
CA LEU A 696 62.67 64.33 25.09
C LEU A 696 61.75 64.98 26.15
N GLY A 697 62.35 65.48 27.23
CA GLY A 697 61.67 66.20 28.31
C GLY A 697 60.98 67.50 27.88
N ARG A 698 61.47 68.18 26.83
CA ARG A 698 60.84 69.36 26.24
C ARG A 698 59.69 68.99 25.32
N VAL A 699 59.83 67.89 24.58
CA VAL A 699 58.85 67.47 23.57
C VAL A 699 57.66 66.73 24.17
N ARG A 700 57.82 66.08 25.34
CA ARG A 700 56.79 65.21 25.95
C ARG A 700 55.47 65.86 26.36
N ALA A 701 55.29 67.18 26.26
CA ALA A 701 54.00 67.89 26.41
C ALA A 701 53.00 67.29 27.44
N ARG A 702 53.44 67.10 28.70
CA ARG A 702 52.71 66.50 29.84
C ARG A 702 52.43 64.97 29.78
N ARG A 703 52.81 64.29 28.71
CA ARG A 703 52.78 62.82 28.61
C ARG A 703 53.95 62.18 29.36
N ARG A 704 53.76 60.93 29.77
CA ARG A 704 54.64 60.17 30.68
C ARG A 704 55.27 59.01 29.92
N PHE A 705 56.57 58.77 30.12
CA PHE A 705 57.21 57.52 29.71
C PHE A 705 57.37 56.63 30.93
N ILE A 706 57.00 55.37 30.80
CA ILE A 706 57.33 54.30 31.75
C ILE A 706 58.26 53.35 31.01
N VAL A 707 59.51 53.26 31.45
CA VAL A 707 60.47 52.32 30.87
C VAL A 707 60.41 51.04 31.70
N THR A 708 60.03 49.93 31.06
CA THR A 708 60.08 48.61 31.66
C THR A 708 61.34 47.91 31.19
N VAL A 709 62.20 47.54 32.14
CA VAL A 709 63.43 46.79 31.84
C VAL A 709 63.19 45.33 32.21
N ASP A 710 62.95 44.48 31.21
CA ASP A 710 62.83 43.04 31.44
C ASP A 710 64.21 42.39 31.44
N GLU A 711 64.38 41.35 32.27
CA GLU A 711 65.66 40.64 32.45
C GLU A 711 66.82 41.57 32.88
N PHE A 712 66.52 42.50 33.81
CA PHE A 712 67.46 43.52 34.30
C PHE A 712 68.77 42.94 34.89
N GLU A 713 68.73 41.70 35.37
CA GLU A 713 69.88 40.92 35.87
C GLU A 713 71.01 40.79 34.82
N LEU A 714 70.71 40.91 33.53
CA LEU A 714 71.71 40.94 32.47
C LEU A 714 72.60 42.20 32.52
N ILE A 715 72.10 43.32 33.05
CA ILE A 715 72.91 44.53 33.27
C ILE A 715 73.98 44.24 34.34
N GLU A 716 73.60 43.59 35.44
CA GLU A 716 74.54 43.20 36.49
C GLU A 716 75.63 42.27 35.96
N LYS A 717 75.23 41.28 35.13
CA LYS A 717 76.16 40.39 34.45
C LYS A 717 77.14 41.15 33.54
N GLY A 718 76.65 42.11 32.75
CA GLY A 718 77.50 42.95 31.89
C GLY A 718 78.51 43.80 32.66
N ILE A 719 78.16 44.25 33.87
CA ILE A 719 79.09 44.95 34.77
C ILE A 719 80.15 43.99 35.31
N GLN A 720 79.75 42.78 35.75
CA GLN A 720 80.69 41.77 36.25
C GLN A 720 81.68 41.30 35.17
N GLU A 721 81.23 41.23 33.92
CA GLU A 721 82.05 40.86 32.76
C GLU A 721 82.92 42.01 32.22
N GLY A 722 82.80 43.23 32.78
CA GLY A 722 83.59 44.40 32.39
C GLY A 722 83.16 45.04 31.05
N GLN A 723 82.00 44.66 30.52
CA GLN A 723 81.41 45.23 29.31
C GLN A 723 80.67 46.55 29.60
N LEU A 724 80.13 46.69 30.82
CA LEU A 724 79.42 47.88 31.27
C LEU A 724 80.18 48.55 32.41
N GLU A 725 80.18 49.87 32.39
CA GLU A 725 80.79 50.69 33.45
C GLU A 725 79.85 50.75 34.68
N PRO A 726 80.36 50.53 35.90
CA PRO A 726 79.55 50.53 37.13
C PRO A 726 79.15 51.93 37.63
N ARG A 727 79.39 53.01 36.88
CA ARG A 727 79.22 54.40 37.34
C ARG A 727 78.57 55.34 36.35
#